data_AF-A0A8S4FS72-F1
#
_entry.id   AF-A0A8S4FS72-F1
#
_cell.length_a   1.000
_cell.length_b   1.000
_cell.length_c   1.000
_cell.angle_alpha   90.00
_cell.angle_beta   90.00
_cell.angle_gamma   90.00
#
_symmetry.space_group_name_H-M   'P 1'
#
loop_
_entity.id
_entity.type
_entity.pdbx_description
1 polymer ?
#
loop_
_entity_poly.entity_id
_entity_poly.type
_entity_poly.pdbx_seq_one_letter_code
_entity_poly.pdbx_strand_id
1 'polypeptide(L)'
;MDEGKIHKTCVVVNSCDDDEESRDEVDHDLPKNNPFKRGSDPRVATCRGRLQTRRCQLNQEINKELRLRAGAENLFKATTNRKLRETVALELSFVNSNLQLLKEQLAELNSSVEIYQSDSKEWVMPMIPLGLKETKEVDFREPFKDFIMEHYSEAPAAYEDAISDFMDMRQAMRTPVRSGAGVALLFKYYNQLYFIERRFFPPDRSLGVYFEWFDSLTGVPSCQRTVAFEKACVLFNMAGIYTQIGAKQDRNTAQGLDGAVDALLRAAGTLRYIHENFTNAPSVDLAADTLLVLGALMTAQARECLFEKLQLQAREECSAREMELRDDVDLCLDLAQESAQLAATYDQLYQKMQTEGVFNYVPYSWVSLVHVKTEFYKALAHHFCATGLLNVSRTTTRINDRIRAVYTADRGGDTVRDTADEPDRVALGMAHLAEAQALYEEALRLQRMCRELRGKECLARLVRQHAERAGKERAQFDEPEFNDLLEAPAILPSSKFQLALTPPDFAQHRVEDLFKSLGPIAIFSAKRHWSAPRLVQLQKNMDKRRDSSRRNKNGDVNGDEEHLKPCEIIKNGIKNLRMSGKRDRSEDNSTYYNQIIRSDEKYTDEYEKKLHRVTKQNGVYINSFNNNNCDYHPKVIDNFESKYSDYRHKVSNDSFVRSNTENGFNKLDRPEVYCNGHLKERNARGDRRGAKNDQIRRVASDYNVSNVQKNEDEGFGFSVRGDSPVIIASVEPNSLAEIGGMREGDFIVAIGSRDVKWSSHEEVVSLIQRAGDSLTVKLVTPMDHALVANDRRSSPETQRQSNSNQGSVSAASTASSGSTTATARSSARRAPSWNPFRRNTVRDTSSHRGSHTSNVIFR
;
A
#
# COMPACT_ATOMS: atom_id res chain seq x y z
N MET A 1 42.08 0.14 34.47
CA MET A 1 41.96 -0.97 33.49
C MET A 1 40.57 -1.49 33.71
N ASP A 2 39.66 -1.21 32.78
CA ASP A 2 38.24 -1.50 32.95
C ASP A 2 37.79 -2.37 31.78
N GLU A 3 37.26 -3.55 32.09
CA GLU A 3 36.78 -4.50 31.10
C GLU A 3 35.28 -4.30 30.80
N GLY A 4 34.90 -4.52 29.55
CA GLY A 4 33.60 -4.11 29.02
C GLY A 4 32.41 -4.93 29.53
N LYS A 5 31.33 -4.24 29.91
CA LYS A 5 30.01 -4.86 30.15
C LYS A 5 29.34 -5.26 28.84
N ILE A 6 29.56 -6.51 28.42
CA ILE A 6 28.77 -7.16 27.37
C ILE A 6 27.30 -7.19 27.82
N HIS A 7 26.40 -6.57 27.05
CA HIS A 7 24.96 -6.70 27.25
C HIS A 7 24.50 -8.11 26.87
N LYS A 8 24.30 -8.97 27.87
CA LYS A 8 23.64 -10.27 27.69
C LYS A 8 22.14 -10.08 27.65
N THR A 9 21.50 -10.47 26.55
CA THR A 9 20.04 -10.47 26.40
C THR A 9 19.44 -11.50 27.36
N CYS A 10 18.85 -11.04 28.47
CA CYS A 10 18.28 -11.93 29.47
C CYS A 10 17.01 -12.62 28.95
N VAL A 11 17.13 -13.91 28.64
CA VAL A 11 16.00 -14.85 28.51
C VAL A 11 15.96 -15.64 29.80
N VAL A 12 14.93 -15.43 30.63
CA VAL A 12 14.62 -16.33 31.75
C VAL A 12 13.87 -17.52 31.19
N VAL A 13 14.28 -18.72 31.58
CA VAL A 13 13.64 -19.98 31.17
C VAL A 13 12.93 -20.56 32.39
N ASN A 14 11.59 -20.55 32.35
CA ASN A 14 10.79 -21.48 33.13
C ASN A 14 10.41 -22.66 32.22
N SER A 15 10.44 -23.86 32.78
CA SER A 15 10.27 -25.12 32.05
C SER A 15 9.02 -25.87 32.50
N CYS A 16 8.45 -26.59 31.54
CA CYS A 16 7.56 -27.73 31.71
C CYS A 16 6.07 -27.51 32.03
N ASP A 17 5.29 -28.27 31.25
CA ASP A 17 4.04 -28.96 31.52
C ASP A 17 2.67 -28.23 31.38
N ASP A 18 1.85 -28.88 30.53
CA ASP A 18 0.40 -28.95 30.34
C ASP A 18 -0.49 -27.71 30.02
N ASP A 19 -1.31 -27.92 28.98
CA ASP A 19 -2.66 -27.39 28.70
C ASP A 19 -3.06 -25.95 29.10
N GLU A 20 -2.87 -24.99 28.18
CA GLU A 20 -3.92 -23.98 27.88
C GLU A 20 -3.96 -23.65 26.38
N GLU A 21 -5.07 -23.96 25.69
CA GLU A 21 -5.33 -23.52 24.31
C GLU A 21 -6.04 -22.14 24.29
N SER A 22 -5.47 -21.16 25.00
CA SER A 22 -5.96 -19.77 24.99
C SER A 22 -4.84 -18.75 25.31
N ARG A 23 -5.16 -17.44 25.25
CA ARG A 23 -4.29 -16.27 25.55
C ARG A 23 -3.22 -15.89 24.50
N ASP A 24 -3.63 -15.04 23.54
CA ASP A 24 -2.76 -13.98 22.99
C ASP A 24 -2.60 -12.84 24.04
N GLU A 25 -2.29 -13.15 25.31
CA GLU A 25 -2.13 -12.13 26.36
C GLU A 25 -0.74 -11.48 26.28
N VAL A 26 -0.71 -10.16 26.41
CA VAL A 26 0.52 -9.38 26.34
C VAL A 26 1.13 -9.30 27.73
N ASP A 27 2.27 -9.98 27.93
CA ASP A 27 3.10 -9.82 29.13
C ASP A 27 3.38 -8.33 29.40
N HIS A 28 3.11 -7.91 30.64
CA HIS A 28 3.14 -6.52 31.08
C HIS A 28 4.36 -6.18 31.95
N ASP A 29 5.15 -7.16 32.41
CA ASP A 29 6.14 -6.99 33.49
C ASP A 29 7.61 -6.92 33.04
N LEU A 30 7.87 -6.59 31.77
CA LEU A 30 9.22 -6.34 31.22
C LEU A 30 9.47 -4.87 30.86
N PRO A 31 10.74 -4.39 30.89
CA PRO A 31 11.04 -2.99 31.20
C PRO A 31 10.56 -1.94 30.18
N LYS A 32 10.02 -0.85 30.71
CA LYS A 32 9.18 0.18 30.05
C LYS A 32 9.87 1.09 29.02
N ASN A 33 11.05 0.73 28.52
CA ASN A 33 11.90 1.64 27.73
C ASN A 33 11.88 1.42 26.20
N ASN A 34 11.23 0.38 25.66
CA ASN A 34 11.01 0.27 24.21
C ASN A 34 9.60 0.79 23.86
N PRO A 35 9.45 1.86 23.06
CA PRO A 35 8.15 2.47 22.75
C PRO A 35 7.32 1.67 21.72
N PHE A 36 7.83 0.55 21.23
CA PHE A 36 7.17 -0.30 20.23
C PHE A 36 6.67 -1.61 20.86
N LYS A 37 5.39 -1.93 20.59
CA LYS A 37 4.87 -3.27 20.89
C LYS A 37 5.64 -4.28 20.04
N ARG A 38 6.22 -5.28 20.68
CA ARG A 38 6.90 -6.40 20.00
C ARG A 38 5.94 -7.13 19.06
N GLY A 39 6.48 -7.78 18.04
CA GLY A 39 5.75 -8.77 17.26
C GLY A 39 5.42 -10.01 18.11
N SER A 40 4.70 -10.97 17.54
CA SER A 40 4.55 -12.29 18.15
C SER A 40 5.92 -12.95 18.30
N ASP A 41 6.23 -13.53 19.46
CA ASP A 41 7.47 -14.28 19.67
C ASP A 41 7.55 -15.45 18.66
N PRO A 42 8.60 -15.53 17.81
CA PRO A 42 8.81 -16.64 16.87
C PRO A 42 8.82 -18.03 17.52
N ARG A 43 9.03 -18.13 18.84
CA ARG A 43 9.01 -19.39 19.61
C ARG A 43 7.61 -19.86 19.98
N VAL A 44 6.61 -18.99 19.99
CA VAL A 44 5.22 -19.33 20.32
C VAL A 44 4.59 -20.03 19.12
N ALA A 45 4.84 -21.34 19.05
CA ALA A 45 4.54 -22.22 17.92
C ALA A 45 3.05 -22.55 17.79
N THR A 46 2.19 -21.54 17.68
CA THR A 46 0.77 -21.68 17.29
C THR A 46 0.65 -22.40 15.93
N CYS A 47 -0.48 -23.03 15.64
CA CYS A 47 -0.71 -23.69 14.33
C CYS A 47 -0.51 -22.71 13.15
N ARG A 48 -0.94 -21.45 13.32
CA ARG A 48 -0.73 -20.34 12.36
C ARG A 48 0.75 -19.95 12.24
N GLY A 49 1.53 -20.03 13.32
CA GLY A 49 2.98 -19.87 13.35
C GLY A 49 3.74 -21.01 12.68
N ARG A 50 3.37 -22.28 12.97
CA ARG A 50 3.97 -23.47 12.34
C ARG A 50 3.76 -23.49 10.83
N LEU A 51 2.54 -23.17 10.37
CA LEU A 51 2.23 -23.02 8.94
C LEU A 51 3.13 -21.94 8.29
N GLN A 52 3.27 -20.79 8.95
CA GLN A 52 4.11 -19.68 8.52
C GLN A 52 5.60 -20.04 8.44
N THR A 53 6.13 -20.77 9.42
CA THR A 53 7.51 -21.26 9.42
C THR A 53 7.75 -22.28 8.31
N ARG A 54 6.84 -23.24 8.11
CA ARG A 54 6.94 -24.24 7.04
C ARG A 54 6.86 -23.61 5.66
N ARG A 55 6.00 -22.60 5.48
CA ARG A 55 5.96 -21.81 4.24
C ARG A 55 7.27 -21.07 3.98
N CYS A 56 7.88 -20.49 5.01
CA CYS A 56 9.18 -19.83 4.89
C CYS A 56 10.33 -20.81 4.55
N GLN A 57 10.27 -22.05 5.04
CA GLN A 57 11.21 -23.12 4.65
C GLN A 57 11.04 -23.49 3.17
N LEU A 58 9.81 -23.75 2.70
CA LEU A 58 9.54 -24.02 1.28
C LEU A 58 9.96 -22.84 0.38
N ASN A 59 9.71 -21.59 0.80
CA ASN A 59 10.17 -20.41 0.08
C ASN A 59 11.70 -20.42 -0.07
N GLN A 60 12.46 -20.76 0.97
CA GLN A 60 13.92 -20.87 0.91
C GLN A 60 14.39 -21.98 -0.04
N GLU A 61 13.71 -23.13 -0.06
CA GLU A 61 14.02 -24.26 -0.94
C GLU A 61 13.68 -23.95 -2.41
N ILE A 62 12.51 -23.38 -2.70
CA ILE A 62 12.13 -22.89 -4.04
C ILE A 62 13.19 -21.89 -4.55
N ASN A 63 13.69 -21.02 -3.67
CA ASN A 63 14.73 -20.06 -3.99
C ASN A 63 16.10 -20.68 -4.28
N LYS A 64 16.45 -21.77 -3.61
CA LYS A 64 17.65 -22.56 -3.90
C LYS A 64 17.53 -23.21 -5.27
N GLU A 65 16.42 -23.89 -5.56
CA GLU A 65 16.20 -24.56 -6.85
C GLU A 65 16.09 -23.54 -8.01
N LEU A 66 15.48 -22.37 -7.81
CA LEU A 66 15.47 -21.28 -8.82
C LEU A 66 16.88 -20.82 -9.20
N ARG A 67 17.80 -20.70 -8.23
CA ARG A 67 19.21 -20.33 -8.49
C ARG A 67 19.97 -21.45 -9.19
N LEU A 68 19.76 -22.70 -8.77
CA LEU A 68 20.34 -23.87 -9.44
C LEU A 68 19.86 -23.96 -10.89
N ARG A 69 18.56 -23.72 -11.14
CA ARG A 69 17.97 -23.66 -12.48
C ARG A 69 18.63 -22.58 -13.33
N ALA A 70 18.77 -21.36 -12.81
CA ALA A 70 19.42 -20.26 -13.52
C ALA A 70 20.89 -20.58 -13.85
N GLY A 71 21.64 -21.16 -12.90
CA GLY A 71 23.01 -21.63 -13.12
C GLY A 71 23.10 -22.71 -14.20
N ALA A 72 22.24 -23.73 -14.14
CA ALA A 72 22.18 -24.82 -15.12
C ALA A 72 21.77 -24.32 -16.52
N GLU A 73 20.75 -23.47 -16.61
CA GLU A 73 20.36 -22.83 -17.87
C GLU A 73 21.52 -22.03 -18.49
N ASN A 74 22.27 -21.29 -17.67
CA ASN A 74 23.37 -20.45 -18.14
C ASN A 74 24.58 -21.29 -18.58
N LEU A 75 24.89 -22.37 -17.84
CA LEU A 75 25.88 -23.36 -18.25
C LEU A 75 25.46 -24.08 -19.54
N PHE A 76 24.18 -24.42 -19.72
CA PHE A 76 23.65 -25.03 -20.95
C PHE A 76 23.76 -24.09 -22.16
N LYS A 77 23.49 -22.80 -21.97
CA LYS A 77 23.64 -21.75 -23.00
C LYS A 77 25.11 -21.54 -23.38
N ALA A 78 26.03 -21.57 -22.41
CA ALA A 78 27.47 -21.40 -22.62
C ALA A 78 28.20 -22.65 -23.16
N THR A 79 27.67 -23.85 -22.92
CA THR A 79 28.36 -25.11 -23.23
C THR A 79 28.22 -25.52 -24.71
N THR A 80 29.37 -25.66 -25.37
CA THR A 80 29.53 -26.23 -26.72
C THR A 80 29.81 -27.73 -26.72
N ASN A 81 30.33 -28.30 -25.62
CA ASN A 81 30.60 -29.74 -25.49
C ASN A 81 29.27 -30.53 -25.40
N ARG A 82 28.99 -31.35 -26.41
CA ARG A 82 27.76 -32.15 -26.50
C ARG A 82 27.48 -33.00 -25.25
N LYS A 83 28.46 -33.74 -24.74
CA LYS A 83 28.25 -34.63 -23.58
C LYS A 83 27.90 -33.84 -22.32
N LEU A 84 28.63 -32.75 -22.06
CA LEU A 84 28.33 -31.87 -20.92
C LEU A 84 26.97 -31.19 -21.09
N ARG A 85 26.59 -30.82 -22.31
CA ARG A 85 25.27 -30.22 -22.62
C ARG A 85 24.13 -31.22 -22.42
N GLU A 86 24.32 -32.48 -22.78
CA GLU A 86 23.39 -33.59 -22.49
C GLU A 86 23.27 -33.83 -20.97
N THR A 87 24.37 -33.79 -20.21
CA THR A 87 24.35 -33.87 -18.73
C THR A 87 23.59 -32.70 -18.11
N VAL A 88 23.90 -31.46 -18.49
CA VAL A 88 23.24 -30.26 -17.94
C VAL A 88 21.76 -30.19 -18.32
N ALA A 89 21.32 -30.81 -19.42
CA ALA A 89 19.90 -30.95 -19.74
C ALA A 89 19.15 -31.86 -18.74
N LEU A 90 19.80 -32.94 -18.26
CA LEU A 90 19.24 -33.85 -17.25
C LEU A 90 19.20 -33.19 -15.87
N GLU A 91 20.25 -32.46 -15.48
CA GLU A 91 20.23 -31.64 -14.26
C GLU A 91 19.12 -30.57 -14.31
N LEU A 92 18.94 -29.93 -15.47
CA LEU A 92 17.90 -28.92 -15.66
C LEU A 92 16.48 -29.53 -15.59
N SER A 93 16.25 -30.76 -16.07
CA SER A 93 14.95 -31.41 -15.91
C SER A 93 14.71 -31.87 -14.47
N PHE A 94 15.74 -32.35 -13.76
CA PHE A 94 15.67 -32.70 -12.34
C PHE A 94 15.32 -31.48 -11.46
N VAL A 95 16.03 -30.36 -11.63
CA VAL A 95 15.74 -29.12 -10.88
C VAL A 95 14.34 -28.57 -11.19
N ASN A 96 13.87 -28.66 -12.44
CA ASN A 96 12.48 -28.29 -12.76
C ASN A 96 11.45 -29.21 -12.09
N SER A 97 11.75 -30.51 -11.94
CA SER A 97 10.89 -31.46 -11.22
C SER A 97 10.83 -31.17 -9.71
N ASN A 98 11.97 -30.89 -9.08
CA ASN A 98 12.04 -30.46 -7.67
C ASN A 98 11.25 -29.16 -7.44
N LEU A 99 11.44 -28.18 -8.33
CA LEU A 99 10.77 -26.88 -8.26
C LEU A 99 9.25 -27.00 -8.45
N GLN A 100 8.78 -27.95 -9.25
CA GLN A 100 7.35 -28.28 -9.37
C GLN A 100 6.81 -28.89 -8.06
N LEU A 101 7.49 -29.89 -7.50
CA LEU A 101 7.11 -30.52 -6.23
C LEU A 101 7.03 -29.52 -5.07
N LEU A 102 8.02 -28.63 -4.95
CA LEU A 102 8.05 -27.60 -3.92
C LEU A 102 6.91 -26.57 -4.08
N LYS A 103 6.55 -26.22 -5.32
CA LYS A 103 5.38 -25.37 -5.61
C LYS A 103 4.07 -26.05 -5.26
N GLU A 104 3.93 -27.35 -5.51
CA GLU A 104 2.74 -28.12 -5.11
C GLU A 104 2.60 -28.19 -3.58
N GLN A 105 3.70 -28.40 -2.87
CA GLN A 105 3.71 -28.32 -1.39
C GLN A 105 3.36 -26.92 -0.87
N LEU A 106 3.83 -25.86 -1.53
CA LEU A 106 3.46 -24.47 -1.20
C LEU A 106 1.96 -24.21 -1.45
N ALA A 107 1.42 -24.70 -2.56
CA ALA A 107 0.00 -24.61 -2.88
C ALA A 107 -0.87 -25.39 -1.88
N GLU A 108 -0.42 -26.55 -1.41
CA GLU A 108 -1.06 -27.33 -0.34
C GLU A 108 -1.12 -26.51 0.97
N LEU A 109 -0.02 -25.86 1.39
CA LEU A 109 -0.06 -24.96 2.56
C LEU A 109 -0.99 -23.76 2.35
N ASN A 110 -0.99 -23.15 1.16
CA ASN A 110 -1.88 -22.04 0.81
C ASN A 110 -3.36 -22.47 0.68
N SER A 111 -3.66 -23.77 0.60
CA SER A 111 -5.03 -24.31 0.67
C SER A 111 -5.57 -24.50 2.11
N SER A 112 -4.73 -24.29 3.13
CA SER A 112 -5.05 -24.57 4.55
C SER A 112 -5.92 -23.48 5.21
N VAL A 113 -7.10 -23.23 4.64
CA VAL A 113 -8.05 -22.19 5.08
C VAL A 113 -8.62 -22.44 6.49
N GLU A 114 -8.77 -23.70 6.90
CA GLU A 114 -9.38 -24.12 8.18
C GLU A 114 -8.70 -23.50 9.40
N ILE A 115 -7.36 -23.36 9.35
CA ILE A 115 -6.53 -22.83 10.44
C ILE A 115 -6.87 -21.35 10.75
N TYR A 116 -7.66 -20.67 9.91
CA TYR A 116 -8.06 -19.28 10.07
C TYR A 116 -9.55 -19.07 10.32
N GLN A 117 -10.36 -20.13 10.33
CA GLN A 117 -11.80 -20.00 10.61
C GLN A 117 -12.04 -19.79 12.11
N SER A 118 -13.30 -19.54 12.49
CA SER A 118 -13.76 -19.59 13.88
C SER A 118 -13.80 -21.02 14.41
N ASP A 119 -13.57 -21.17 15.71
CA ASP A 119 -13.60 -22.46 16.43
C ASP A 119 -15.06 -22.91 16.74
N SER A 120 -16.02 -22.54 15.88
CA SER A 120 -17.45 -22.85 16.03
C SER A 120 -17.73 -24.33 15.71
N LYS A 121 -18.79 -24.86 16.34
CA LYS A 121 -19.23 -26.25 16.17
C LYS A 121 -20.15 -26.47 14.97
N GLU A 122 -20.64 -25.39 14.35
CA GLU A 122 -21.46 -25.48 13.14
C GLU A 122 -20.62 -25.40 11.86
N TRP A 123 -21.01 -26.15 10.84
CA TRP A 123 -20.28 -26.24 9.58
C TRP A 123 -20.63 -25.03 8.69
N VAL A 124 -19.83 -23.95 8.78
CA VAL A 124 -20.02 -22.73 7.95
C VAL A 124 -19.16 -22.81 6.67
N MET A 125 -19.63 -22.20 5.58
CA MET A 125 -18.96 -22.19 4.27
C MET A 125 -17.59 -21.49 4.36
N PRO A 126 -16.45 -22.17 4.21
CA PRO A 126 -15.15 -21.61 4.62
C PRO A 126 -14.75 -20.33 3.85
N MET A 127 -14.17 -19.37 4.56
CA MET A 127 -13.57 -18.17 3.97
C MET A 127 -12.12 -18.41 3.55
N ILE A 128 -11.72 -17.74 2.48
CA ILE A 128 -10.34 -17.70 1.98
C ILE A 128 -9.64 -16.46 2.58
N PRO A 129 -8.67 -16.65 3.50
CA PRO A 129 -7.77 -15.60 3.96
C PRO A 129 -6.55 -15.50 3.03
N LEU A 130 -5.90 -14.34 3.02
CA LEU A 130 -4.61 -14.16 2.35
C LEU A 130 -3.47 -14.50 3.32
N GLY A 131 -2.49 -15.26 2.82
CA GLY A 131 -1.19 -15.39 3.48
C GLY A 131 -0.46 -14.04 3.51
N LEU A 132 0.37 -13.82 4.53
CA LEU A 132 1.21 -12.62 4.58
C LEU A 132 2.35 -12.72 3.55
N LYS A 133 2.98 -11.60 3.19
CA LYS A 133 4.30 -11.58 2.53
C LYS A 133 5.40 -11.69 3.59
N GLU A 134 6.47 -12.38 3.23
CA GLU A 134 7.66 -12.57 4.07
C GLU A 134 8.79 -11.63 3.60
N THR A 135 9.68 -11.22 4.50
CA THR A 135 10.87 -10.44 4.15
C THR A 135 12.10 -10.87 4.96
N LYS A 136 13.28 -10.74 4.35
CA LYS A 136 14.55 -10.96 5.02
C LYS A 136 14.88 -9.83 6.00
N GLU A 137 15.92 -10.05 6.78
CA GLU A 137 16.54 -9.01 7.59
C GLU A 137 17.31 -8.06 6.68
N VAL A 138 17.30 -6.78 7.05
CA VAL A 138 17.96 -5.68 6.33
C VAL A 138 18.65 -4.87 7.41
N ASP A 139 19.97 -4.74 7.34
CA ASP A 139 20.72 -3.88 8.25
C ASP A 139 20.75 -2.45 7.70
N PHE A 140 20.46 -1.48 8.57
CA PHE A 140 20.46 -0.06 8.26
C PHE A 140 21.58 0.70 8.99
N ARG A 141 22.32 0.05 9.91
CA ARG A 141 23.31 0.70 10.78
C ARG A 141 24.34 1.48 9.98
N GLU A 142 25.21 0.77 9.28
CA GLU A 142 26.31 1.42 8.57
C GLU A 142 25.79 2.32 7.41
N PRO A 143 24.80 1.92 6.58
CA PRO A 143 24.21 2.81 5.58
C PRO A 143 23.61 4.12 6.14
N PHE A 144 23.01 4.11 7.32
CA PHE A 144 22.50 5.34 7.95
C PHE A 144 23.60 6.12 8.67
N LYS A 145 24.61 5.45 9.27
CA LYS A 145 25.76 6.13 9.89
C LYS A 145 26.60 6.88 8.86
N ASP A 146 26.93 6.23 7.76
CA ASP A 146 27.66 6.84 6.64
C ASP A 146 26.88 8.05 6.11
N PHE A 147 25.55 7.92 5.92
CA PHE A 147 24.73 9.02 5.44
C PHE A 147 24.57 10.17 6.46
N ILE A 148 24.55 9.89 7.77
CA ILE A 148 24.54 10.93 8.82
C ILE A 148 25.88 11.68 8.84
N MET A 149 26.99 10.96 8.73
CA MET A 149 28.32 11.56 8.72
C MET A 149 28.56 12.40 7.46
N GLU A 150 28.19 11.89 6.28
CA GLU A 150 28.48 12.53 4.99
C GLU A 150 27.46 13.61 4.64
N HIS A 151 26.15 13.30 4.67
CA HIS A 151 25.10 14.20 4.18
C HIS A 151 24.72 15.27 5.21
N TYR A 152 24.65 14.91 6.49
CA TYR A 152 24.26 15.83 7.57
C TYR A 152 25.46 16.43 8.32
N SER A 153 26.67 15.88 8.18
CA SER A 153 27.86 16.32 8.93
C SER A 153 27.65 16.30 10.46
N GLU A 154 26.97 15.26 10.95
CA GLU A 154 26.73 15.00 12.37
C GLU A 154 27.39 13.68 12.82
N ALA A 155 27.63 13.53 14.13
CA ALA A 155 28.27 12.35 14.68
C ALA A 155 27.28 11.17 14.76
N PRO A 156 27.48 10.04 14.06
CA PRO A 156 26.48 8.98 13.99
C PRO A 156 26.14 8.31 15.33
N ALA A 157 27.08 8.31 16.28
CA ALA A 157 26.88 7.78 17.63
C ALA A 157 25.75 8.50 18.41
N ALA A 158 25.39 9.73 18.04
CA ALA A 158 24.23 10.43 18.62
C ALA A 158 22.87 9.90 18.12
N TYR A 159 22.88 8.93 17.19
CA TYR A 159 21.71 8.38 16.52
C TYR A 159 21.62 6.84 16.58
N GLU A 160 22.55 6.16 17.28
CA GLU A 160 22.57 4.69 17.38
C GLU A 160 21.24 4.14 17.97
N ASP A 161 20.70 4.79 18.99
CA ASP A 161 19.41 4.44 19.59
C ASP A 161 18.26 4.57 18.58
N ALA A 162 18.21 5.66 17.80
CA ALA A 162 17.18 5.90 16.78
C ALA A 162 17.28 4.91 15.59
N ILE A 163 18.49 4.46 15.27
CA ILE A 163 18.74 3.38 14.31
C ILE A 163 18.25 2.04 14.89
N SER A 164 18.58 1.75 16.14
CA SER A 164 18.14 0.51 16.82
C SER A 164 16.62 0.44 16.95
N ASP A 165 15.97 1.54 17.36
CA ASP A 165 14.51 1.67 17.44
C ASP A 165 13.82 1.38 16.09
N PHE A 166 14.38 1.89 14.99
CA PHE A 166 13.85 1.61 13.65
C PHE A 166 14.06 0.15 13.23
N MET A 167 15.21 -0.44 13.57
CA MET A 167 15.49 -1.85 13.29
C MET A 167 14.63 -2.80 14.13
N ASP A 168 14.42 -2.51 15.41
CA ASP A 168 13.51 -3.25 16.29
C ASP A 168 12.06 -3.17 15.77
N MET A 169 11.62 -1.99 15.33
CA MET A 169 10.31 -1.81 14.68
C MET A 169 10.19 -2.65 13.41
N ARG A 170 11.23 -2.70 12.56
CA ARG A 170 11.25 -3.56 11.37
C ARG A 170 11.27 -5.05 11.74
N GLN A 171 12.01 -5.45 12.77
CA GLN A 171 12.07 -6.84 13.20
C GLN A 171 10.73 -7.30 13.77
N ALA A 172 10.05 -6.44 14.55
CA ALA A 172 8.71 -6.69 15.06
C ALA A 172 7.67 -6.83 13.94
N MET A 173 7.71 -5.99 12.90
CA MET A 173 6.71 -6.04 11.82
C MET A 173 6.85 -7.27 10.90
N ARG A 174 7.98 -8.00 10.95
CA ARG A 174 8.17 -9.29 10.26
C ARG A 174 7.36 -10.43 10.88
N THR A 175 7.03 -10.35 12.17
CA THR A 175 6.15 -11.30 12.88
C THR A 175 4.97 -10.58 13.53
N PRO A 176 4.06 -9.98 12.74
CA PRO A 176 2.95 -9.21 13.29
C PRO A 176 1.90 -10.13 13.91
N VAL A 177 1.38 -9.77 15.08
CA VAL A 177 0.26 -10.47 15.73
C VAL A 177 -0.97 -10.41 14.81
N ARG A 178 -1.71 -11.51 14.67
CA ARG A 178 -2.86 -11.64 13.76
C ARG A 178 -4.15 -11.02 14.33
N SER A 179 -4.03 -9.75 14.75
CA SER A 179 -5.07 -8.96 15.40
C SER A 179 -4.88 -7.47 15.10
N GLY A 180 -5.79 -6.61 15.58
CA GLY A 180 -5.66 -5.16 15.46
C GLY A 180 -4.34 -4.60 16.04
N ALA A 181 -3.67 -5.32 16.95
CA ALA A 181 -2.36 -4.93 17.46
C ALA A 181 -1.25 -5.04 16.39
N GLY A 182 -1.27 -6.07 15.55
CA GLY A 182 -0.34 -6.21 14.42
C GLY A 182 -0.65 -5.25 13.27
N VAL A 183 -1.93 -4.96 13.02
CA VAL A 183 -2.34 -3.90 12.08
C VAL A 183 -1.79 -2.54 12.53
N ALA A 184 -1.91 -2.20 13.82
CA ALA A 184 -1.36 -0.97 14.38
C ALA A 184 0.18 -0.90 14.31
N LEU A 185 0.88 -2.04 14.47
CA LEU A 185 2.33 -2.15 14.31
C LEU A 185 2.77 -1.89 12.86
N LEU A 186 2.10 -2.52 11.88
CA LEU A 186 2.37 -2.32 10.45
C LEU A 186 2.07 -0.87 10.02
N PHE A 187 0.99 -0.26 10.50
CA PHE A 187 0.71 1.16 10.29
C PHE A 187 1.80 2.07 10.88
N LYS A 188 2.28 1.81 12.10
CA LYS A 188 3.39 2.57 12.71
C LYS A 188 4.65 2.50 11.84
N TYR A 189 5.01 1.30 11.37
CA TYR A 189 6.16 1.12 10.48
C TYR A 189 5.98 1.81 9.12
N TYR A 190 4.82 1.67 8.48
CA TYR A 190 4.48 2.38 7.24
C TYR A 190 4.62 3.91 7.40
N ASN A 191 4.11 4.45 8.50
CA ASN A 191 4.21 5.88 8.80
C ASN A 191 5.64 6.30 9.14
N GLN A 192 6.46 5.45 9.77
CA GLN A 192 7.88 5.76 9.98
C GLN A 192 8.68 5.76 8.67
N LEU A 193 8.32 4.90 7.69
CA LEU A 193 8.92 4.92 6.35
C LEU A 193 8.64 6.22 5.56
N TYR A 194 7.70 7.08 5.98
CA TYR A 194 7.58 8.45 5.42
C TYR A 194 8.77 9.33 5.81
N PHE A 195 9.20 9.26 7.07
CA PHE A 195 10.35 10.03 7.57
C PHE A 195 11.66 9.43 7.03
N ILE A 196 11.82 8.11 7.10
CA ILE A 196 13.03 7.41 6.64
C ILE A 196 13.30 7.66 5.15
N GLU A 197 12.30 7.53 4.27
CA GLU A 197 12.45 7.83 2.84
C GLU A 197 12.97 9.26 2.61
N ARG A 198 12.37 10.24 3.29
CA ARG A 198 12.74 11.66 3.13
C ARG A 198 14.10 12.01 3.77
N ARG A 199 14.55 11.28 4.79
CA ARG A 199 15.80 11.55 5.50
C ARG A 199 17.01 10.82 4.93
N PHE A 200 16.83 9.65 4.35
CA PHE A 200 17.94 8.75 3.99
C PHE A 200 17.97 8.34 2.50
N PHE A 201 16.86 8.45 1.75
CA PHE A 201 16.79 7.96 0.37
C PHE A 201 16.74 9.12 -0.64
N PRO A 202 17.90 9.64 -1.08
CA PRO A 202 17.98 10.63 -2.16
C PRO A 202 17.54 10.00 -3.51
N PRO A 203 17.01 10.79 -4.46
CA PRO A 203 16.60 10.28 -5.77
C PRO A 203 17.78 9.98 -6.70
N ASP A 204 18.93 10.56 -6.43
CA ASP A 204 20.14 10.62 -7.27
C ASP A 204 21.31 9.77 -6.76
N ARG A 205 21.18 9.16 -5.57
CA ARG A 205 22.20 8.28 -4.95
C ARG A 205 21.58 7.00 -4.40
N SER A 206 22.30 5.89 -4.52
CA SER A 206 21.98 4.62 -3.85
C SER A 206 22.61 4.57 -2.45
N LEU A 207 21.86 4.09 -1.45
CA LEU A 207 22.40 3.71 -0.14
C LEU A 207 22.96 2.27 -0.09
N GLY A 208 22.78 1.48 -1.13
CA GLY A 208 23.08 0.03 -1.07
C GLY A 208 22.11 -0.78 -0.20
N VAL A 209 21.01 -0.17 0.26
CA VAL A 209 19.91 -0.86 0.95
C VAL A 209 18.96 -1.49 -0.07
N TYR A 210 18.61 -2.76 0.16
CA TYR A 210 17.72 -3.55 -0.70
C TYR A 210 16.62 -4.20 0.15
N PHE A 211 15.37 -4.02 -0.26
CA PHE A 211 14.20 -4.65 0.33
C PHE A 211 13.85 -5.91 -0.46
N GLU A 212 14.10 -7.09 0.12
CA GLU A 212 13.73 -8.39 -0.47
C GLU A 212 12.49 -8.96 0.22
N TRP A 213 11.44 -9.20 -0.55
CA TRP A 213 10.17 -9.76 -0.11
C TRP A 213 9.78 -10.97 -0.95
N PHE A 214 9.10 -11.93 -0.33
CA PHE A 214 8.53 -13.08 -1.03
C PHE A 214 7.06 -12.81 -1.40
N ASP A 215 6.65 -13.31 -2.55
CA ASP A 215 5.27 -13.37 -3.02
C ASP A 215 4.43 -14.27 -2.08
N SER A 216 3.31 -13.74 -1.58
CA SER A 216 2.41 -14.42 -0.67
C SER A 216 1.68 -15.62 -1.30
N LEU A 217 1.47 -15.58 -2.63
CA LEU A 217 0.82 -16.61 -3.43
C LEU A 217 1.84 -17.62 -3.97
N THR A 218 2.94 -17.14 -4.56
CA THR A 218 3.87 -17.98 -5.35
C THR A 218 5.20 -18.31 -4.68
N GLY A 219 5.56 -17.65 -3.56
CA GLY A 219 6.83 -17.82 -2.86
C GLY A 219 8.07 -17.25 -3.56
N VAL A 220 7.91 -16.71 -4.78
CA VAL A 220 8.99 -16.11 -5.58
C VAL A 220 9.49 -14.82 -4.91
N PRO A 221 10.82 -14.56 -4.84
CA PRO A 221 11.33 -13.32 -4.29
C PRO A 221 11.20 -12.17 -5.28
N SER A 222 11.01 -10.97 -4.76
CA SER A 222 11.20 -9.71 -5.48
C SER A 222 12.04 -8.78 -4.63
N CYS A 223 13.00 -8.12 -5.26
CA CYS A 223 13.99 -7.26 -4.60
C CYS A 223 14.00 -5.87 -5.24
N GLN A 224 13.86 -4.81 -4.44
CA GLN A 224 14.03 -3.43 -4.90
C GLN A 224 14.77 -2.55 -3.88
N ARG A 225 15.41 -1.50 -4.39
CA ARG A 225 15.96 -0.39 -3.58
C ARG A 225 14.90 0.62 -3.12
N THR A 226 13.66 0.54 -3.62
CA THR A 226 12.65 1.59 -3.41
C THR A 226 11.89 1.39 -2.09
N VAL A 227 11.76 2.46 -1.30
CA VAL A 227 10.91 2.44 -0.08
C VAL A 227 9.43 2.29 -0.44
N ALA A 228 9.05 2.60 -1.69
CA ALA A 228 7.71 2.34 -2.21
C ALA A 228 7.37 0.83 -2.24
N PHE A 229 8.33 -0.04 -2.59
CA PHE A 229 8.10 -1.48 -2.56
C PHE A 229 7.91 -2.02 -1.14
N GLU A 230 8.76 -1.61 -0.19
CA GLU A 230 8.58 -1.93 1.24
C GLU A 230 7.20 -1.48 1.75
N LYS A 231 6.77 -0.25 1.40
CA LYS A 231 5.45 0.30 1.74
C LYS A 231 4.29 -0.51 1.17
N ALA A 232 4.37 -0.96 -0.09
CA ALA A 232 3.35 -1.80 -0.72
C ALA A 232 3.23 -3.17 -0.02
N CYS A 233 4.36 -3.81 0.29
CA CYS A 233 4.37 -5.09 1.00
C CYS A 233 3.81 -5.01 2.43
N VAL A 234 4.12 -3.94 3.16
CA VAL A 234 3.57 -3.67 4.50
C VAL A 234 2.05 -3.50 4.46
N LEU A 235 1.53 -2.77 3.47
CA LEU A 235 0.09 -2.63 3.25
C LEU A 235 -0.58 -3.96 2.87
N PHE A 236 0.09 -4.79 2.05
CA PHE A 236 -0.41 -6.13 1.71
C PHE A 236 -0.53 -7.00 2.98
N ASN A 237 0.45 -6.94 3.88
CA ASN A 237 0.39 -7.65 5.17
C ASN A 237 -0.74 -7.14 6.06
N MET A 238 -1.05 -5.84 6.04
CA MET A 238 -2.22 -5.29 6.73
C MET A 238 -3.53 -5.85 6.16
N ALA A 239 -3.67 -5.87 4.83
CA ALA A 239 -4.82 -6.51 4.18
C ALA A 239 -4.93 -7.98 4.55
N GLY A 240 -3.82 -8.73 4.52
CA GLY A 240 -3.77 -10.14 4.93
C GLY A 240 -4.25 -10.37 6.37
N ILE A 241 -3.77 -9.58 7.34
CA ILE A 241 -4.26 -9.67 8.72
C ILE A 241 -5.77 -9.36 8.81
N TYR A 242 -6.27 -8.35 8.10
CA TYR A 242 -7.72 -8.10 8.04
C TYR A 242 -8.51 -9.30 7.51
N THR A 243 -8.04 -9.99 6.47
CA THR A 243 -8.72 -11.21 5.97
C THR A 243 -8.74 -12.35 7.01
N GLN A 244 -7.67 -12.49 7.79
CA GLN A 244 -7.54 -13.50 8.84
C GLN A 244 -8.40 -13.14 10.08
N ILE A 245 -8.55 -11.85 10.39
CA ILE A 245 -9.52 -11.37 11.39
C ILE A 245 -10.95 -11.67 10.95
N GLY A 246 -11.28 -11.41 9.68
CA GLY A 246 -12.61 -11.67 9.13
C GLY A 246 -12.99 -13.16 9.12
N ALA A 247 -12.07 -14.03 8.69
CA ALA A 247 -12.29 -15.48 8.71
C ALA A 247 -12.47 -16.06 10.12
N LYS A 248 -11.82 -15.48 11.15
CA LYS A 248 -11.91 -15.94 12.55
C LYS A 248 -13.24 -15.57 13.24
N GLN A 249 -14.08 -14.70 12.68
CA GLN A 249 -15.31 -14.28 13.36
C GLN A 249 -16.34 -15.40 13.51
N ASP A 250 -17.06 -15.42 14.63
CA ASP A 250 -18.22 -16.29 14.78
C ASP A 250 -19.42 -15.75 13.99
N ARG A 251 -19.61 -16.32 12.80
CA ARG A 251 -20.66 -15.95 11.84
C ARG A 251 -22.06 -16.44 12.25
N ASN A 252 -22.20 -17.15 13.36
CA ASN A 252 -23.50 -17.46 13.95
C ASN A 252 -24.07 -16.27 14.77
N THR A 253 -23.34 -15.15 14.85
CA THR A 253 -23.76 -13.95 15.59
C THR A 253 -23.78 -12.71 14.70
N ALA A 254 -24.78 -11.82 14.88
CA ALA A 254 -24.83 -10.55 14.17
C ALA A 254 -23.57 -9.68 14.37
N GLN A 255 -22.99 -9.71 15.58
CA GLN A 255 -21.75 -8.99 15.91
C GLN A 255 -20.53 -9.55 15.16
N GLY A 256 -20.37 -10.87 15.10
CA GLY A 256 -19.28 -11.51 14.37
C GLY A 256 -19.40 -11.29 12.86
N LEU A 257 -20.62 -11.32 12.32
CA LEU A 257 -20.90 -10.97 10.92
C LEU A 257 -20.55 -9.51 10.61
N ASP A 258 -20.95 -8.54 11.44
CA ASP A 258 -20.54 -7.14 11.26
C ASP A 258 -19.02 -6.96 11.35
N GLY A 259 -18.36 -7.67 12.28
CA GLY A 259 -16.90 -7.71 12.38
C GLY A 259 -16.21 -8.31 11.16
N ALA A 260 -16.81 -9.33 10.54
CA ALA A 260 -16.29 -9.97 9.34
C ALA A 260 -16.43 -9.05 8.12
N VAL A 261 -17.60 -8.40 7.97
CA VAL A 261 -17.87 -7.41 6.92
C VAL A 261 -16.91 -6.23 7.02
N ASP A 262 -16.73 -5.63 8.21
CA ASP A 262 -15.80 -4.52 8.42
C ASP A 262 -14.35 -4.92 8.09
N ALA A 263 -13.88 -6.08 8.57
CA ALA A 263 -12.53 -6.56 8.30
C ALA A 263 -12.30 -6.84 6.80
N LEU A 264 -13.23 -7.53 6.13
CA LEU A 264 -13.12 -7.84 4.69
C LEU A 264 -13.18 -6.57 3.83
N LEU A 265 -14.00 -5.58 4.18
CA LEU A 265 -14.08 -4.30 3.48
C LEU A 265 -12.86 -3.40 3.72
N ARG A 266 -12.17 -3.51 4.87
CA ARG A 266 -10.85 -2.91 5.12
C ARG A 266 -9.74 -3.61 4.33
N ALA A 267 -9.77 -4.93 4.21
CA ALA A 267 -8.83 -5.66 3.36
C ALA A 267 -8.98 -5.24 1.89
N ALA A 268 -10.20 -5.26 1.36
CA ALA A 268 -10.52 -4.83 0.00
C ALA A 268 -10.14 -3.35 -0.26
N GLY A 269 -10.44 -2.45 0.68
CA GLY A 269 -10.05 -1.03 0.59
C GLY A 269 -8.53 -0.81 0.64
N THR A 270 -7.80 -1.63 1.41
CA THR A 270 -6.32 -1.60 1.45
C THR A 270 -5.71 -2.12 0.16
N LEU A 271 -6.20 -3.24 -0.39
CA LEU A 271 -5.76 -3.78 -1.69
C LEU A 271 -6.02 -2.80 -2.84
N ARG A 272 -7.19 -2.14 -2.84
CA ARG A 272 -7.50 -1.09 -3.82
C ARG A 272 -6.57 0.12 -3.70
N TYR A 273 -6.21 0.55 -2.49
CA TYR A 273 -5.22 1.61 -2.28
C TYR A 273 -3.84 1.21 -2.83
N ILE A 274 -3.41 -0.05 -2.67
CA ILE A 274 -2.16 -0.54 -3.29
C ILE A 274 -2.24 -0.41 -4.83
N HIS A 275 -3.31 -0.91 -5.43
CA HIS A 275 -3.56 -0.83 -6.87
C HIS A 275 -3.57 0.63 -7.41
N GLU A 276 -4.22 1.55 -6.70
CA GLU A 276 -4.34 2.95 -7.10
C GLU A 276 -3.04 3.78 -6.92
N ASN A 277 -2.11 3.33 -6.05
CA ASN A 277 -0.92 4.11 -5.71
C ASN A 277 0.44 3.47 -6.08
N PHE A 278 0.51 2.19 -6.43
CA PHE A 278 1.76 1.45 -6.66
C PHE A 278 1.77 0.70 -8.00
N THR A 279 1.76 1.45 -9.12
CA THR A 279 1.55 0.92 -10.48
C THR A 279 2.63 -0.03 -11.02
N ASN A 280 3.84 0.01 -10.47
CA ASN A 280 5.02 -0.70 -11.02
C ASN A 280 5.40 -1.89 -10.11
N ALA A 281 4.50 -2.87 -10.05
CA ALA A 281 4.60 -4.03 -9.16
C ALA A 281 5.72 -5.00 -9.59
N PRO A 282 6.65 -5.38 -8.70
CA PRO A 282 7.71 -6.35 -9.00
C PRO A 282 7.39 -7.79 -8.55
N SER A 283 6.24 -8.03 -7.91
CA SER A 283 5.76 -9.36 -7.48
C SER A 283 4.32 -9.57 -7.93
N VAL A 284 3.91 -10.81 -8.18
CA VAL A 284 2.62 -11.11 -8.82
C VAL A 284 1.44 -10.82 -7.89
N ASP A 285 1.60 -11.02 -6.59
CA ASP A 285 0.63 -10.59 -5.56
C ASP A 285 0.42 -9.07 -5.45
N LEU A 286 1.28 -8.26 -6.08
CA LEU A 286 1.10 -6.81 -6.21
C LEU A 286 0.67 -6.39 -7.63
N ALA A 287 0.56 -7.31 -8.59
CA ALA A 287 0.14 -6.99 -9.96
C ALA A 287 -1.32 -6.51 -10.01
N ALA A 288 -1.64 -5.63 -10.96
CA ALA A 288 -2.92 -4.91 -10.98
C ALA A 288 -4.14 -5.87 -11.04
N ASP A 289 -4.13 -6.83 -11.97
CA ASP A 289 -5.22 -7.79 -12.14
C ASP A 289 -5.35 -8.71 -10.90
N THR A 290 -4.23 -9.12 -10.30
CA THR A 290 -4.20 -9.89 -9.06
C THR A 290 -4.85 -9.10 -7.92
N LEU A 291 -4.46 -7.84 -7.70
CA LEU A 291 -5.03 -6.98 -6.66
C LEU A 291 -6.53 -6.74 -6.87
N LEU A 292 -7.00 -6.64 -8.12
CA LEU A 292 -8.42 -6.54 -8.45
C LEU A 292 -9.17 -7.85 -8.15
N VAL A 293 -8.58 -9.01 -8.42
CA VAL A 293 -9.18 -10.32 -8.08
C VAL A 293 -9.19 -10.57 -6.57
N LEU A 294 -8.11 -10.26 -5.85
CA LEU A 294 -8.07 -10.38 -4.39
C LEU A 294 -9.06 -9.40 -3.73
N GLY A 295 -9.17 -8.17 -4.25
CA GLY A 295 -10.18 -7.20 -3.80
C GLY A 295 -11.61 -7.68 -4.07
N ALA A 296 -11.87 -8.24 -5.25
CA ALA A 296 -13.17 -8.81 -5.60
C ALA A 296 -13.55 -10.01 -4.70
N LEU A 297 -12.61 -10.91 -4.42
CA LEU A 297 -12.78 -12.02 -3.47
C LEU A 297 -13.19 -11.51 -2.08
N MET A 298 -12.52 -10.47 -1.57
CA MET A 298 -12.89 -9.89 -0.28
C MET A 298 -14.29 -9.25 -0.29
N THR A 299 -14.70 -8.61 -1.39
CA THR A 299 -16.09 -8.10 -1.49
C THR A 299 -17.14 -9.19 -1.65
N ALA A 300 -16.84 -10.30 -2.31
CA ALA A 300 -17.75 -11.45 -2.41
C ALA A 300 -17.96 -12.10 -1.03
N GLN A 301 -16.87 -12.30 -0.27
CA GLN A 301 -16.91 -12.80 1.10
C GLN A 301 -17.62 -11.83 2.07
N ALA A 302 -17.49 -10.51 1.86
CA ALA A 302 -18.28 -9.54 2.63
C ALA A 302 -19.78 -9.61 2.32
N ARG A 303 -20.17 -9.92 1.07
CA ARG A 303 -21.57 -10.16 0.69
C ARG A 303 -22.11 -11.48 1.24
N GLU A 304 -21.28 -12.53 1.32
CA GLU A 304 -21.62 -13.78 2.01
C GLU A 304 -22.01 -13.54 3.47
N CYS A 305 -21.20 -12.79 4.23
CA CYS A 305 -21.54 -12.41 5.61
C CYS A 305 -22.82 -11.57 5.72
N LEU A 306 -23.13 -10.70 4.74
CA LEU A 306 -24.39 -9.94 4.75
C LEU A 306 -25.61 -10.81 4.43
N PHE A 307 -25.46 -11.80 3.57
CA PHE A 307 -26.50 -12.80 3.29
C PHE A 307 -26.74 -13.70 4.52
N GLU A 308 -25.69 -14.16 5.18
CA GLU A 308 -25.80 -14.90 6.45
C GLU A 308 -26.45 -14.04 7.55
N LYS A 309 -26.15 -12.74 7.59
CA LYS A 309 -26.82 -11.80 8.51
C LYS A 309 -28.31 -11.64 8.20
N LEU A 310 -28.69 -11.58 6.93
CA LEU A 310 -30.10 -11.57 6.52
C LEU A 310 -30.81 -12.88 6.91
N GLN A 311 -30.14 -14.03 6.80
CA GLN A 311 -30.69 -15.31 7.27
C GLN A 311 -30.91 -15.36 8.78
N LEU A 312 -30.00 -14.80 9.59
CA LEU A 312 -30.21 -14.68 11.03
C LEU A 312 -31.38 -13.74 11.34
N GLN A 313 -31.41 -12.56 10.74
CA GLN A 313 -32.47 -11.57 10.96
C GLN A 313 -33.86 -12.11 10.55
N ALA A 314 -33.97 -12.84 9.44
CA ALA A 314 -35.22 -13.48 9.03
C ALA A 314 -35.67 -14.57 10.02
N ARG A 315 -34.73 -15.38 10.56
CA ARG A 315 -35.05 -16.37 11.61
C ARG A 315 -35.51 -15.70 12.91
N GLU A 316 -34.86 -14.61 13.32
CA GLU A 316 -35.25 -13.81 14.49
C GLU A 316 -36.64 -13.19 14.29
N GLU A 317 -36.93 -12.64 13.11
CA GLU A 317 -38.21 -12.02 12.76
C GLU A 317 -39.37 -13.04 12.73
N CYS A 318 -39.18 -14.21 12.10
CA CYS A 318 -40.15 -15.30 12.13
C CYS A 318 -40.35 -15.86 13.55
N SER A 319 -39.27 -16.07 14.31
CA SER A 319 -39.37 -16.54 15.70
C SER A 319 -40.10 -15.55 16.61
N ALA A 320 -39.97 -14.24 16.37
CA ALA A 320 -40.71 -13.20 17.09
C ALA A 320 -42.20 -13.11 16.68
N ARG A 321 -42.59 -13.76 15.57
CA ARG A 321 -43.97 -13.93 15.09
C ARG A 321 -44.59 -15.29 15.45
N GLU A 322 -43.87 -16.14 16.19
CA GLU A 322 -44.25 -17.54 16.46
C GLU A 322 -44.48 -18.36 15.17
N MET A 323 -43.66 -18.09 14.14
CA MET A 323 -43.80 -18.56 12.77
C MET A 323 -42.49 -19.22 12.27
N GLU A 324 -42.56 -20.14 11.31
CA GLU A 324 -41.37 -20.69 10.65
C GLU A 324 -41.01 -19.88 9.39
N LEU A 325 -39.73 -19.86 9.01
CA LEU A 325 -39.26 -19.11 7.83
C LEU A 325 -39.98 -19.51 6.52
N ARG A 326 -40.43 -20.77 6.42
CA ARG A 326 -41.18 -21.27 5.26
C ARG A 326 -42.55 -20.62 5.08
N ASP A 327 -43.14 -20.09 6.15
CA ASP A 327 -44.50 -19.51 6.11
C ASP A 327 -44.50 -18.06 5.60
N ASP A 328 -43.35 -17.36 5.66
CA ASP A 328 -43.17 -15.98 5.19
C ASP A 328 -42.59 -15.96 3.76
N VAL A 329 -43.48 -16.00 2.78
CA VAL A 329 -43.11 -16.01 1.35
C VAL A 329 -42.29 -14.79 0.93
N ASP A 330 -42.52 -13.60 1.52
CA ASP A 330 -41.77 -12.39 1.14
C ASP A 330 -40.30 -12.51 1.62
N LEU A 331 -40.07 -13.02 2.85
CA LEU A 331 -38.71 -13.31 3.34
C LEU A 331 -38.03 -14.45 2.56
N CYS A 332 -38.75 -15.51 2.19
CA CYS A 332 -38.21 -16.58 1.33
C CYS A 332 -37.77 -16.06 -0.04
N LEU A 333 -38.58 -15.23 -0.72
CA LEU A 333 -38.23 -14.68 -2.03
C LEU A 333 -37.12 -13.61 -1.93
N ASP A 334 -37.06 -12.83 -0.85
CA ASP A 334 -35.92 -11.93 -0.58
C ASP A 334 -34.59 -12.71 -0.43
N LEU A 335 -34.58 -13.79 0.37
CA LEU A 335 -33.42 -14.67 0.52
C LEU A 335 -33.04 -15.36 -0.80
N ALA A 336 -34.01 -15.73 -1.62
CA ALA A 336 -33.75 -16.30 -2.94
C ALA A 336 -33.02 -15.32 -3.87
N GLN A 337 -33.48 -14.07 -3.96
CA GLN A 337 -32.85 -13.06 -4.83
C GLN A 337 -31.46 -12.63 -4.34
N GLU A 338 -31.25 -12.51 -3.03
CA GLU A 338 -29.93 -12.21 -2.44
C GLU A 338 -28.95 -13.37 -2.65
N SER A 339 -29.39 -14.63 -2.50
CA SER A 339 -28.56 -15.81 -2.78
C SER A 339 -28.19 -15.90 -4.26
N ALA A 340 -29.11 -15.58 -5.18
CA ALA A 340 -28.83 -15.49 -6.61
C ALA A 340 -27.83 -14.36 -6.93
N GLN A 341 -27.90 -13.22 -6.23
CA GLN A 341 -26.91 -12.16 -6.35
C GLN A 341 -25.54 -12.55 -5.76
N LEU A 342 -25.49 -13.33 -4.70
CA LEU A 342 -24.23 -13.88 -4.17
C LEU A 342 -23.61 -14.89 -5.15
N ALA A 343 -24.39 -15.82 -5.70
CA ALA A 343 -23.96 -16.75 -6.75
C ALA A 343 -23.40 -16.01 -7.98
N ALA A 344 -24.14 -15.03 -8.51
CA ALA A 344 -23.67 -14.19 -9.61
C ALA A 344 -22.43 -13.34 -9.28
N THR A 345 -22.20 -13.02 -7.99
CA THR A 345 -20.96 -12.35 -7.55
C THR A 345 -19.78 -13.33 -7.58
N TYR A 346 -20.00 -14.61 -7.22
CA TYR A 346 -18.96 -15.64 -7.24
C TYR A 346 -18.65 -16.16 -8.65
N ASP A 347 -19.62 -16.29 -9.56
CA ASP A 347 -19.33 -16.53 -10.99
C ASP A 347 -18.46 -15.40 -11.57
N GLN A 348 -18.85 -14.13 -11.39
CA GLN A 348 -18.05 -13.01 -11.87
C GLN A 348 -16.63 -12.94 -11.26
N LEU A 349 -16.40 -13.57 -10.11
CA LEU A 349 -15.07 -13.75 -9.53
C LEU A 349 -14.34 -14.94 -10.18
N TYR A 350 -15.01 -16.07 -10.37
CA TYR A 350 -14.50 -17.26 -11.05
C TYR A 350 -13.99 -16.91 -12.45
N GLN A 351 -14.80 -16.24 -13.28
CA GLN A 351 -14.41 -15.83 -14.63
C GLN A 351 -13.17 -14.92 -14.63
N LYS A 352 -13.00 -14.07 -13.60
CA LYS A 352 -11.79 -13.22 -13.45
C LYS A 352 -10.56 -14.02 -13.00
N MET A 353 -10.73 -15.00 -12.10
CA MET A 353 -9.66 -15.92 -11.70
C MET A 353 -9.13 -16.76 -12.88
N GLN A 354 -9.97 -17.06 -13.87
CA GLN A 354 -9.59 -17.79 -15.08
C GLN A 354 -8.83 -16.95 -16.14
N THR A 355 -8.57 -15.66 -15.89
CA THR A 355 -7.81 -14.81 -16.83
C THR A 355 -6.31 -15.15 -16.85
N GLU A 356 -5.67 -15.05 -18.02
CA GLU A 356 -4.28 -15.52 -18.25
C GLU A 356 -3.26 -14.91 -17.25
N GLY A 357 -3.46 -13.65 -16.86
CA GLY A 357 -2.59 -12.94 -15.92
C GLY A 357 -2.74 -13.36 -14.46
N VAL A 358 -3.77 -14.13 -14.11
CA VAL A 358 -4.11 -14.49 -12.71
C VAL A 358 -4.16 -16.00 -12.48
N PHE A 359 -4.69 -16.76 -13.44
CA PHE A 359 -4.94 -18.22 -13.32
C PHE A 359 -3.70 -19.02 -12.90
N ASN A 360 -2.53 -18.66 -13.42
CA ASN A 360 -1.27 -19.38 -13.16
C ASN A 360 -0.68 -19.14 -11.76
N TYR A 361 -1.31 -18.31 -10.93
CA TYR A 361 -0.74 -17.78 -9.68
C TYR A 361 -1.69 -17.86 -8.48
N VAL A 362 -3.01 -17.79 -8.70
CA VAL A 362 -4.00 -18.06 -7.65
C VAL A 362 -4.08 -19.58 -7.40
N PRO A 363 -4.07 -20.07 -6.13
CA PRO A 363 -4.18 -21.50 -5.86
C PRO A 363 -5.44 -22.12 -6.49
N TYR A 364 -5.28 -23.23 -7.21
CA TYR A 364 -6.40 -23.93 -7.86
C TYR A 364 -7.55 -24.25 -6.89
N SER A 365 -7.21 -24.63 -5.65
CA SER A 365 -8.17 -24.90 -4.58
C SER A 365 -9.03 -23.67 -4.20
N TRP A 366 -8.53 -22.45 -4.35
CA TRP A 366 -9.32 -21.23 -4.18
C TRP A 366 -10.30 -21.05 -5.34
N VAL A 367 -9.85 -21.29 -6.59
CA VAL A 367 -10.69 -21.22 -7.79
C VAL A 367 -11.80 -22.28 -7.75
N SER A 368 -11.49 -23.50 -7.33
CA SER A 368 -12.47 -24.56 -7.09
C SER A 368 -13.44 -24.21 -5.96
N LEU A 369 -12.99 -23.61 -4.85
CA LEU A 369 -13.87 -23.23 -3.75
C LEU A 369 -14.82 -22.10 -4.15
N VAL A 370 -14.36 -21.12 -4.93
CA VAL A 370 -15.21 -20.08 -5.52
C VAL A 370 -16.29 -20.71 -6.43
N HIS A 371 -15.94 -21.68 -7.27
CA HIS A 371 -16.90 -22.41 -8.11
C HIS A 371 -17.91 -23.22 -7.28
N VAL A 372 -17.46 -23.92 -6.23
CA VAL A 372 -18.35 -24.61 -5.27
C VAL A 372 -19.31 -23.61 -4.58
N LYS A 373 -18.85 -22.39 -4.24
CA LYS A 373 -19.71 -21.33 -3.71
C LYS A 373 -20.72 -20.84 -4.75
N THR A 374 -20.35 -20.66 -6.03
CA THR A 374 -21.30 -20.31 -7.11
C THR A 374 -22.48 -21.29 -7.14
N GLU A 375 -22.20 -22.59 -7.28
CA GLU A 375 -23.27 -23.60 -7.38
C GLU A 375 -24.05 -23.76 -6.08
N PHE A 376 -23.40 -23.69 -4.92
CA PHE A 376 -24.08 -23.75 -3.62
C PHE A 376 -25.03 -22.56 -3.38
N TYR A 377 -24.62 -21.33 -3.71
CA TYR A 377 -25.50 -20.17 -3.55
C TYR A 377 -26.58 -20.08 -4.65
N LYS A 378 -26.36 -20.67 -5.83
CA LYS A 378 -27.41 -20.88 -6.84
C LYS A 378 -28.42 -21.92 -6.35
N ALA A 379 -27.96 -23.05 -5.79
CA ALA A 379 -28.81 -24.07 -5.20
C ALA A 379 -29.66 -23.53 -4.03
N LEU A 380 -29.07 -22.69 -3.17
CA LEU A 380 -29.78 -21.99 -2.11
C LEU A 380 -30.85 -21.02 -2.64
N ALA A 381 -30.58 -20.31 -3.75
CA ALA A 381 -31.57 -19.42 -4.35
C ALA A 381 -32.83 -20.18 -4.79
N HIS A 382 -32.64 -21.29 -5.52
CA HIS A 382 -33.74 -22.14 -5.95
C HIS A 382 -34.45 -22.83 -4.77
N HIS A 383 -33.70 -23.26 -3.75
CA HIS A 383 -34.27 -23.83 -2.51
C HIS A 383 -35.18 -22.83 -1.79
N PHE A 384 -34.71 -21.62 -1.46
CA PHE A 384 -35.54 -20.60 -0.81
C PHE A 384 -36.76 -20.18 -1.64
N CYS A 385 -36.60 -20.10 -2.98
CA CYS A 385 -37.70 -19.82 -3.88
C CYS A 385 -38.77 -20.92 -3.82
N ALA A 386 -38.37 -22.19 -3.88
CA ALA A 386 -39.27 -23.32 -3.76
C ALA A 386 -39.97 -23.40 -2.40
N THR A 387 -39.23 -23.28 -1.30
CA THR A 387 -39.79 -23.29 0.05
C THR A 387 -40.84 -22.18 0.19
N GLY A 388 -40.59 -20.98 -0.34
CA GLY A 388 -41.57 -19.89 -0.39
C GLY A 388 -42.81 -20.22 -1.22
N LEU A 389 -42.66 -20.79 -2.43
CA LEU A 389 -43.76 -21.12 -3.35
C LEU A 389 -44.66 -22.26 -2.85
N LEU A 390 -44.07 -23.28 -2.23
CA LEU A 390 -44.77 -24.50 -1.82
C LEU A 390 -45.62 -24.31 -0.56
N ASN A 391 -45.25 -23.36 0.32
CA ASN A 391 -45.93 -23.12 1.60
C ASN A 391 -46.94 -21.93 1.56
N VAL A 392 -47.20 -21.32 0.39
CA VAL A 392 -48.17 -20.21 0.25
C VAL A 392 -49.60 -20.68 0.55
N SER A 393 -50.03 -20.52 1.80
CA SER A 393 -51.37 -20.94 2.25
C SER A 393 -52.53 -20.18 1.59
N ARG A 394 -52.31 -18.95 1.09
CA ARG A 394 -53.29 -18.18 0.30
C ARG A 394 -52.61 -17.24 -0.68
N THR A 395 -52.89 -17.43 -1.97
CA THR A 395 -52.48 -16.52 -3.05
C THR A 395 -53.16 -15.16 -2.92
N THR A 396 -52.41 -14.07 -3.11
CA THR A 396 -52.94 -12.70 -3.26
C THR A 396 -52.25 -12.00 -4.42
N THR A 397 -52.84 -10.92 -4.96
CA THR A 397 -52.25 -10.16 -6.07
C THR A 397 -50.82 -9.70 -5.75
N ARG A 398 -50.58 -9.19 -4.52
CA ARG A 398 -49.23 -8.85 -4.02
C ARG A 398 -48.25 -10.02 -4.13
N ILE A 399 -48.67 -11.22 -3.72
CA ILE A 399 -47.81 -12.41 -3.71
C ILE A 399 -47.49 -12.84 -5.15
N ASN A 400 -48.47 -12.83 -6.05
CA ASN A 400 -48.24 -13.10 -7.48
C ASN A 400 -47.30 -12.06 -8.11
N ASP A 401 -47.47 -10.78 -7.81
CA ASP A 401 -46.59 -9.73 -8.31
C ASP A 401 -45.17 -9.85 -7.72
N ARG A 402 -45.03 -10.26 -6.44
CA ARG A 402 -43.72 -10.58 -5.85
C ARG A 402 -43.06 -11.77 -6.55
N ILE A 403 -43.80 -12.86 -6.80
CA ILE A 403 -43.33 -14.06 -7.53
C ILE A 403 -42.90 -13.68 -8.96
N ARG A 404 -43.74 -12.98 -9.72
CA ARG A 404 -43.41 -12.49 -11.08
C ARG A 404 -42.15 -11.62 -11.10
N ALA A 405 -41.93 -10.78 -10.07
CA ALA A 405 -40.75 -9.93 -9.92
C ALA A 405 -39.45 -10.69 -9.53
N VAL A 406 -39.53 -12.00 -9.23
CA VAL A 406 -38.33 -12.85 -9.08
C VAL A 406 -37.77 -13.28 -10.45
N TYR A 407 -38.59 -13.25 -11.51
CA TYR A 407 -38.20 -13.74 -12.84
C TYR A 407 -38.23 -12.67 -13.95
N THR A 408 -39.04 -11.60 -13.80
CA THR A 408 -39.24 -10.61 -14.86
C THR A 408 -38.62 -9.24 -14.53
N ALA A 409 -37.71 -8.78 -15.40
CA ALA A 409 -36.94 -7.54 -15.22
C ALA A 409 -37.63 -6.32 -15.86
N ASP A 410 -38.87 -6.03 -15.42
CA ASP A 410 -39.65 -4.81 -15.76
C ASP A 410 -39.80 -4.51 -17.28
N ARG A 411 -39.76 -5.56 -18.12
CA ARG A 411 -39.76 -5.44 -19.59
C ARG A 411 -40.49 -6.56 -20.32
N GLY A 412 -41.81 -6.65 -20.14
CA GLY A 412 -42.74 -7.25 -21.13
C GLY A 412 -42.36 -8.61 -21.73
N GLY A 413 -41.84 -9.53 -20.91
CA GLY A 413 -41.47 -10.88 -21.32
C GLY A 413 -42.52 -11.90 -20.87
N ASP A 414 -43.27 -12.46 -21.84
CA ASP A 414 -44.49 -13.26 -21.63
C ASP A 414 -44.17 -14.75 -21.30
N THR A 415 -43.09 -15.00 -20.56
CA THR A 415 -42.44 -16.32 -20.47
C THR A 415 -42.67 -17.07 -19.16
N VAL A 416 -43.35 -16.48 -18.18
CA VAL A 416 -43.74 -17.15 -16.93
C VAL A 416 -45.24 -17.43 -17.04
N ARG A 417 -45.66 -18.70 -16.92
CA ARG A 417 -47.09 -19.05 -16.81
C ARG A 417 -47.71 -18.28 -15.66
N ASP A 418 -49.00 -17.94 -15.76
CA ASP A 418 -49.62 -17.09 -14.75
C ASP A 418 -49.87 -17.90 -13.46
N THR A 419 -48.93 -17.80 -12.51
CA THR A 419 -48.85 -18.56 -11.24
C THR A 419 -49.94 -18.22 -10.22
N ALA A 420 -51.08 -17.70 -10.69
CA ALA A 420 -52.27 -17.47 -9.89
C ALA A 420 -52.90 -18.79 -9.40
N ASP A 421 -52.84 -19.83 -10.23
CA ASP A 421 -53.40 -21.16 -9.93
C ASP A 421 -52.42 -22.02 -9.13
N GLU A 422 -52.95 -22.65 -8.09
CA GLU A 422 -52.21 -23.50 -7.14
C GLU A 422 -51.38 -24.65 -7.78
N PRO A 423 -51.90 -25.44 -8.75
CA PRO A 423 -51.09 -26.51 -9.36
C PRO A 423 -49.87 -25.99 -10.13
N ASP A 424 -49.99 -24.91 -10.91
CA ASP A 424 -48.84 -24.30 -11.60
C ASP A 424 -47.81 -23.75 -10.58
N ARG A 425 -48.27 -23.20 -9.44
CA ARG A 425 -47.39 -22.76 -8.34
C ARG A 425 -46.63 -23.93 -7.69
N VAL A 426 -47.29 -25.06 -7.46
CA VAL A 426 -46.67 -26.27 -6.89
C VAL A 426 -45.70 -26.92 -7.88
N ALA A 427 -46.07 -27.03 -9.15
CA ALA A 427 -45.17 -27.53 -10.21
C ALA A 427 -43.90 -26.67 -10.34
N LEU A 428 -44.03 -25.34 -10.28
CA LEU A 428 -42.89 -24.41 -10.27
C LEU A 428 -42.02 -24.57 -9.01
N GLY A 429 -42.62 -24.76 -7.84
CA GLY A 429 -41.89 -25.06 -6.60
C GLY A 429 -41.11 -26.37 -6.69
N MET A 430 -41.72 -27.43 -7.23
CA MET A 430 -41.08 -28.73 -7.43
C MET A 430 -39.93 -28.67 -8.45
N ALA A 431 -40.11 -27.93 -9.55
CA ALA A 431 -39.04 -27.67 -10.51
C ALA A 431 -37.84 -26.97 -9.85
N HIS A 432 -38.08 -25.98 -8.99
CA HIS A 432 -37.03 -25.32 -8.23
C HIS A 432 -36.35 -26.21 -7.19
N LEU A 433 -37.05 -27.15 -6.53
CA LEU A 433 -36.38 -28.16 -5.69
C LEU A 433 -35.52 -29.11 -6.53
N ALA A 434 -35.97 -29.52 -7.71
CA ALA A 434 -35.20 -30.38 -8.61
C ALA A 434 -33.89 -29.71 -9.06
N GLU A 435 -33.96 -28.44 -9.49
CA GLU A 435 -32.77 -27.64 -9.83
C GLU A 435 -31.86 -27.43 -8.60
N ALA A 436 -32.42 -27.12 -7.43
CA ALA A 436 -31.64 -26.98 -6.20
C ALA A 436 -30.87 -28.27 -5.86
N GLN A 437 -31.51 -29.45 -5.96
CA GLN A 437 -30.86 -30.74 -5.76
C GLN A 437 -29.70 -30.97 -6.74
N ALA A 438 -29.92 -30.77 -8.04
CA ALA A 438 -28.90 -30.94 -9.06
C ALA A 438 -27.67 -30.04 -8.81
N LEU A 439 -27.90 -28.79 -8.40
CA LEU A 439 -26.83 -27.84 -8.09
C LEU A 439 -26.07 -28.17 -6.79
N TYR A 440 -26.73 -28.71 -5.76
CA TYR A 440 -26.01 -29.23 -4.58
C TYR A 440 -25.17 -30.47 -4.93
N GLU A 441 -25.66 -31.35 -5.82
CA GLU A 441 -24.88 -32.50 -6.31
C GLU A 441 -23.67 -32.07 -7.14
N GLU A 442 -23.81 -31.03 -7.97
CA GLU A 442 -22.72 -30.43 -8.73
C GLU A 442 -21.69 -29.75 -7.81
N ALA A 443 -22.13 -28.98 -6.81
CA ALA A 443 -21.23 -28.43 -5.78
C ALA A 443 -20.45 -29.55 -5.05
N LEU A 444 -21.09 -30.68 -4.74
CA LEU A 444 -20.41 -31.88 -4.22
C LEU A 444 -19.51 -32.56 -5.24
N ARG A 445 -19.82 -32.51 -6.55
CA ARG A 445 -18.96 -33.05 -7.62
C ARG A 445 -17.67 -32.22 -7.74
N LEU A 446 -17.79 -30.90 -7.81
CA LEU A 446 -16.67 -29.95 -7.84
C LEU A 446 -15.78 -30.09 -6.60
N GLN A 447 -16.37 -30.18 -5.39
CA GLN A 447 -15.64 -30.42 -4.13
C GLN A 447 -14.85 -31.74 -4.16
N ARG A 448 -15.41 -32.81 -4.75
CA ARG A 448 -14.72 -34.11 -4.89
C ARG A 448 -13.63 -34.10 -5.97
N MET A 449 -13.75 -33.27 -7.01
CA MET A 449 -12.75 -33.19 -8.08
C MET A 449 -11.45 -32.56 -7.61
N CYS A 450 -11.50 -31.41 -6.90
CA CYS A 450 -10.32 -30.76 -6.35
C CYS A 450 -9.66 -31.61 -5.25
N ARG A 451 -8.37 -31.91 -5.39
CA ARG A 451 -7.59 -32.76 -4.46
C ARG A 451 -7.59 -32.19 -3.04
N GLU A 452 -7.41 -30.88 -2.93
CA GLU A 452 -7.26 -30.14 -1.68
C GLU A 452 -8.61 -29.99 -0.95
N LEU A 453 -9.71 -29.80 -1.71
CA LEU A 453 -11.06 -29.67 -1.17
C LEU A 453 -11.69 -31.02 -0.82
N ARG A 454 -11.31 -32.12 -1.49
CA ARG A 454 -11.84 -33.48 -1.24
C ARG A 454 -11.74 -33.89 0.23
N GLY A 455 -10.65 -33.51 0.91
CA GLY A 455 -10.42 -33.80 2.33
C GLY A 455 -11.17 -32.88 3.32
N LYS A 456 -11.85 -31.83 2.83
CA LYS A 456 -12.55 -30.84 3.67
C LYS A 456 -13.95 -31.32 4.02
N GLU A 457 -14.02 -32.30 4.92
CA GLU A 457 -15.27 -32.93 5.36
C GLU A 457 -16.28 -31.92 5.93
N CYS A 458 -15.84 -30.81 6.54
CA CYS A 458 -16.69 -29.70 6.98
C CYS A 458 -17.53 -29.11 5.83
N LEU A 459 -16.88 -28.83 4.68
CA LEU A 459 -17.52 -28.33 3.47
C LEU A 459 -18.46 -29.37 2.86
N ALA A 460 -18.02 -30.63 2.78
CA ALA A 460 -18.83 -31.72 2.25
C ALA A 460 -20.10 -31.97 3.10
N ARG A 461 -20.02 -31.82 4.42
CA ARG A 461 -21.17 -31.93 5.35
C ARG A 461 -22.17 -30.81 5.16
N LEU A 462 -21.72 -29.56 5.09
CA LEU A 462 -22.61 -28.41 4.88
C LEU A 462 -23.45 -28.56 3.60
N VAL A 463 -22.80 -28.83 2.47
CA VAL A 463 -23.50 -28.96 1.18
C VAL A 463 -24.45 -30.17 1.20
N ARG A 464 -24.02 -31.30 1.77
CA ARG A 464 -24.86 -32.51 1.91
C ARG A 464 -26.07 -32.29 2.82
N GLN A 465 -25.93 -31.58 3.93
CA GLN A 465 -27.03 -31.25 4.85
C GLN A 465 -28.11 -30.40 4.14
N HIS A 466 -27.70 -29.50 3.25
CA HIS A 466 -28.61 -28.70 2.44
C HIS A 466 -29.29 -29.50 1.31
N ALA A 467 -28.54 -30.38 0.63
CA ALA A 467 -29.09 -31.33 -0.35
C ALA A 467 -30.14 -32.27 0.28
N GLU A 468 -29.83 -32.82 1.45
CA GLU A 468 -30.73 -33.67 2.22
C GLU A 468 -31.99 -32.93 2.67
N ARG A 469 -31.90 -31.63 3.02
CA ARG A 469 -33.08 -30.82 3.34
C ARG A 469 -33.97 -30.63 2.12
N ALA A 470 -33.40 -30.19 0.99
CA ALA A 470 -34.15 -30.01 -0.26
C ALA A 470 -34.83 -31.32 -0.74
N GLY A 471 -34.14 -32.46 -0.61
CA GLY A 471 -34.73 -33.77 -0.90
C GLY A 471 -35.86 -34.19 0.05
N LYS A 472 -35.76 -33.85 1.34
CA LYS A 472 -36.82 -34.08 2.33
C LYS A 472 -38.02 -33.13 2.14
N GLU A 473 -37.81 -31.94 1.60
CA GLU A 473 -38.88 -31.02 1.18
C GLU A 473 -39.59 -31.55 -0.09
N ARG A 474 -38.83 -31.98 -1.11
CA ARG A 474 -39.41 -32.53 -2.36
C ARG A 474 -40.24 -33.79 -2.11
N ALA A 475 -39.75 -34.70 -1.27
CA ALA A 475 -40.42 -35.98 -0.98
C ALA A 475 -41.73 -35.86 -0.16
N GLN A 476 -42.22 -34.64 0.11
CA GLN A 476 -43.55 -34.40 0.69
C GLN A 476 -44.65 -34.21 -0.38
N PHE A 477 -44.26 -34.14 -1.65
CA PHE A 477 -45.16 -33.96 -2.79
C PHE A 477 -45.02 -35.15 -3.75
N ASP A 478 -46.11 -35.49 -4.44
CA ASP A 478 -46.07 -36.50 -5.51
C ASP A 478 -45.20 -36.02 -6.68
N GLU A 479 -44.50 -36.94 -7.35
CA GLU A 479 -43.75 -36.60 -8.57
C GLU A 479 -44.74 -36.22 -9.69
N PRO A 480 -44.50 -35.11 -10.44
CA PRO A 480 -45.44 -34.60 -11.43
C PRO A 480 -45.66 -35.59 -12.58
N GLU A 481 -46.85 -35.56 -13.19
CA GLU A 481 -47.07 -36.30 -14.44
C GLU A 481 -46.15 -35.77 -15.54
N PHE A 482 -45.89 -36.59 -16.57
CA PHE A 482 -44.94 -36.24 -17.64
C PHE A 482 -45.32 -34.97 -18.44
N ASN A 483 -46.57 -34.51 -18.32
CA ASN A 483 -47.07 -33.26 -18.92
C ASN A 483 -46.79 -32.01 -18.06
N ASP A 484 -46.53 -32.19 -16.75
CA ASP A 484 -46.36 -31.14 -15.75
C ASP A 484 -44.88 -30.88 -15.39
N LEU A 485 -43.96 -31.56 -16.10
CA LEU A 485 -42.52 -31.38 -16.00
C LEU A 485 -42.10 -29.97 -16.49
N LEU A 486 -42.06 -29.02 -15.56
CA LEU A 486 -41.57 -27.66 -15.76
C LEU A 486 -40.04 -27.58 -15.56
N GLU A 487 -39.35 -26.81 -16.41
CA GLU A 487 -37.95 -26.42 -16.20
C GLU A 487 -37.89 -25.20 -15.26
N ALA A 488 -36.94 -25.18 -14.32
CA ALA A 488 -36.82 -24.11 -13.33
C ALA A 488 -36.39 -22.78 -13.99
N PRO A 489 -37.20 -21.71 -13.96
CA PRO A 489 -36.81 -20.42 -14.52
C PRO A 489 -35.66 -19.78 -13.72
N ALA A 490 -34.81 -19.01 -14.41
CA ALA A 490 -33.68 -18.33 -13.76
C ALA A 490 -34.18 -17.25 -12.78
N ILE A 491 -33.74 -17.35 -11.52
CA ILE A 491 -34.01 -16.36 -10.47
C ILE A 491 -33.16 -15.12 -10.74
N LEU A 492 -33.80 -13.95 -10.83
CA LEU A 492 -33.13 -12.68 -11.06
C LEU A 492 -32.33 -12.24 -9.81
N PRO A 493 -31.01 -12.02 -9.93
CA PRO A 493 -30.20 -11.37 -8.90
C PRO A 493 -30.79 -10.02 -8.49
N SER A 494 -31.02 -9.84 -7.19
CA SER A 494 -31.31 -8.55 -6.57
C SER A 494 -30.64 -8.47 -5.21
N SER A 495 -30.28 -7.26 -4.77
CA SER A 495 -29.73 -7.09 -3.43
C SER A 495 -30.06 -5.72 -2.84
N LYS A 496 -30.44 -5.74 -1.57
CA LYS A 496 -30.67 -4.58 -0.72
C LYS A 496 -29.35 -4.00 -0.18
N PHE A 497 -28.24 -4.74 -0.30
CA PHE A 497 -26.94 -4.41 0.28
C PHE A 497 -26.01 -3.65 -0.69
N GLN A 498 -25.71 -2.39 -0.36
CA GLN A 498 -24.62 -1.64 -0.98
C GLN A 498 -23.33 -1.75 -0.15
N LEU A 499 -22.28 -2.35 -0.73
CA LEU A 499 -20.95 -2.43 -0.11
C LEU A 499 -20.18 -1.11 -0.26
N ALA A 500 -19.56 -0.65 0.82
CA ALA A 500 -18.65 0.51 0.84
C ALA A 500 -17.25 0.08 1.29
N LEU A 501 -16.24 0.31 0.45
CA LEU A 501 -14.85 -0.05 0.74
C LEU A 501 -14.23 0.92 1.75
N THR A 502 -13.64 0.40 2.83
CA THR A 502 -12.99 1.22 3.87
C THR A 502 -11.50 1.38 3.56
N PRO A 503 -11.01 2.57 3.15
CA PRO A 503 -9.60 2.78 2.86
C PRO A 503 -8.75 2.82 4.15
N PRO A 504 -7.42 2.61 4.06
CA PRO A 504 -6.53 2.70 5.22
C PRO A 504 -6.43 4.14 5.78
N ASP A 505 -6.77 4.32 7.06
CA ASP A 505 -6.56 5.61 7.75
C ASP A 505 -5.16 5.72 8.37
N PHE A 506 -4.25 6.34 7.62
CA PHE A 506 -2.89 6.63 8.09
C PHE A 506 -2.83 7.61 9.28
N ALA A 507 -3.89 8.39 9.54
CA ALA A 507 -3.91 9.36 10.64
C ALA A 507 -4.28 8.72 12.00
N GLN A 508 -4.83 7.50 12.00
CA GLN A 508 -5.19 6.72 13.20
C GLN A 508 -3.96 6.33 14.04
N HIS A 509 -2.81 6.07 13.39
CA HIS A 509 -1.60 5.52 14.00
C HIS A 509 -0.37 6.40 13.74
N ARG A 510 -0.42 7.63 14.24
CA ARG A 510 0.68 8.60 14.12
C ARG A 510 1.95 8.09 14.83
N VAL A 511 3.10 8.45 14.28
CA VAL A 511 4.42 8.23 14.89
C VAL A 511 5.18 9.56 14.92
N GLU A 512 6.11 9.69 15.86
CA GLU A 512 7.12 10.74 15.82
C GLU A 512 8.31 10.30 14.97
N ASP A 513 8.95 11.29 14.34
CA ASP A 513 10.16 11.11 13.56
C ASP A 513 11.36 10.80 14.48
N LEU A 514 11.77 9.53 14.52
CA LEU A 514 12.94 9.05 15.28
C LEU A 514 14.21 9.89 15.06
N PHE A 515 14.36 10.49 13.87
CA PHE A 515 15.53 11.26 13.47
C PHE A 515 15.26 12.78 13.44
N LYS A 516 14.24 13.24 14.19
CA LYS A 516 13.88 14.67 14.29
C LYS A 516 15.06 15.58 14.64
N SER A 517 16.03 15.12 15.42
CA SER A 517 17.26 15.85 15.79
C SER A 517 18.13 16.28 14.60
N LEU A 518 18.06 15.61 13.44
CA LEU A 518 18.72 16.06 12.20
C LEU A 518 18.11 17.35 11.62
N GLY A 519 16.98 17.81 12.15
CA GLY A 519 16.37 19.10 11.82
C GLY A 519 15.04 19.00 11.04
N PRO A 520 14.37 20.14 10.79
CA PRO A 520 13.11 20.23 10.06
C PRO A 520 13.15 19.57 8.67
N ILE A 521 12.34 18.53 8.47
CA ILE A 521 12.34 17.67 7.27
C ILE A 521 11.93 18.39 5.95
N ALA A 522 11.48 19.64 6.03
CA ALA A 522 11.24 20.49 4.87
C ALA A 522 12.54 21.09 4.28
N ILE A 523 13.63 21.10 5.07
CA ILE A 523 14.92 21.74 4.79
C ILE A 523 16.07 20.75 4.98
N PHE A 524 16.05 19.93 6.04
CA PHE A 524 17.03 18.87 6.33
C PHE A 524 16.47 17.52 5.91
N SER A 525 16.80 17.10 4.69
CA SER A 525 16.26 15.92 4.01
C SER A 525 17.24 15.44 2.94
N ALA A 526 17.26 14.14 2.63
CA ALA A 526 18.13 13.58 1.59
C ALA A 526 17.93 14.20 0.18
N LYS A 527 16.76 14.79 -0.09
CA LYS A 527 16.44 15.42 -1.40
C LYS A 527 17.03 16.83 -1.60
N ARG A 528 17.96 17.25 -0.74
CA ARG A 528 18.51 18.60 -0.69
C ARG A 528 19.98 18.56 -0.31
N HIS A 529 20.77 19.46 -0.86
CA HIS A 529 22.20 19.55 -0.61
C HIS A 529 22.58 20.87 0.08
N TRP A 530 23.55 20.81 1.00
CA TRP A 530 24.07 21.95 1.74
C TRP A 530 25.60 21.88 1.82
N SER A 531 26.26 23.01 2.06
CA SER A 531 27.69 23.01 2.38
C SER A 531 27.98 22.28 3.69
N ALA A 532 29.12 21.62 3.77
CA ALA A 532 29.72 21.24 5.04
C ALA A 532 29.65 22.41 6.06
N PRO A 533 29.27 22.17 7.33
CA PRO A 533 28.98 23.26 8.25
C PRO A 533 30.19 24.15 8.53
N ARG A 534 30.03 25.46 8.31
CA ARG A 534 31.04 26.47 8.64
C ARG A 534 30.87 26.91 10.10
N LEU A 535 31.97 26.94 10.85
CA LEU A 535 32.02 27.60 12.14
C LEU A 535 32.48 29.05 11.91
N VAL A 536 31.66 30.00 12.32
CA VAL A 536 31.96 31.43 12.29
C VAL A 536 32.12 31.92 13.72
N GLN A 537 33.22 32.61 14.02
CA GLN A 537 33.47 33.22 15.31
C GLN A 537 33.67 34.72 15.11
N LEU A 538 32.77 35.51 15.69
CA LEU A 538 32.80 36.97 15.62
C LEU A 538 33.13 37.53 17.00
N GLN A 539 34.10 38.44 17.06
CA GLN A 539 34.50 39.14 18.27
C GLN A 539 34.51 40.64 18.02
N LYS A 540 33.89 41.42 18.93
CA LYS A 540 34.05 42.88 18.93
C LYS A 540 35.38 43.27 19.55
N ASN A 541 36.10 44.20 18.93
CA ASN A 541 37.38 44.70 19.45
C ASN A 541 37.17 45.89 20.40
N MET A 542 37.48 45.70 21.68
CA MET A 542 37.39 46.75 22.73
C MET A 542 38.56 47.76 22.73
N ASP A 543 39.57 47.58 21.87
CA ASP A 543 40.84 48.31 21.92
C ASP A 543 40.81 49.71 21.28
N LYS A 544 40.03 50.61 21.88
CA LYS A 544 40.13 52.07 21.67
C LYS A 544 40.11 52.90 22.97
N ARG A 545 40.25 52.28 24.15
CA ARG A 545 40.17 52.96 25.46
C ARG A 545 41.42 52.86 26.35
N ARG A 546 42.60 52.54 25.81
CA ARG A 546 43.87 52.46 26.56
C ARG A 546 45.11 53.02 25.84
N ASP A 547 45.02 54.20 25.24
CA ASP A 547 46.25 54.92 24.80
C ASP A 547 46.17 56.45 24.93
N SER A 548 45.88 56.93 26.14
CA SER A 548 45.75 58.37 26.44
C SER A 548 46.23 58.77 27.84
N SER A 549 47.02 57.92 28.52
CA SER A 549 47.54 58.21 29.88
C SER A 549 48.83 57.47 30.23
N ARG A 550 49.94 57.81 29.54
CA ARG A 550 51.31 57.72 30.08
C ARG A 550 52.35 58.47 29.21
N ARG A 551 52.19 59.80 29.12
CA ARG A 551 53.26 60.72 28.72
C ARG A 551 53.85 61.35 29.99
N ASN A 552 55.16 61.57 30.03
CA ASN A 552 55.97 61.99 31.18
C ASN A 552 56.00 61.03 32.38
N LYS A 553 57.11 60.28 32.50
CA LYS A 553 58.27 60.72 33.30
C LYS A 553 59.52 59.90 32.95
N ASN A 554 60.69 60.54 33.01
CA ASN A 554 62.00 59.88 32.92
C ASN A 554 62.43 59.42 34.33
N GLY A 555 63.26 58.39 34.43
CA GLY A 555 63.82 57.92 35.71
C GLY A 555 64.54 56.58 35.62
N ASP A 556 65.83 56.65 35.29
CA ASP A 556 66.95 55.76 35.63
C ASP A 556 66.79 54.22 35.81
N VAL A 557 67.45 53.51 34.88
CA VAL A 557 68.61 52.58 35.11
C VAL A 557 68.43 51.30 35.96
N ASN A 558 68.93 50.20 35.38
CA ASN A 558 69.11 48.83 35.90
C ASN A 558 67.82 48.01 36.15
N GLY A 559 67.77 46.74 35.72
CA GLY A 559 68.78 45.97 34.98
C GLY A 559 68.30 44.57 34.56
N ASP A 560 69.30 43.76 34.16
CA ASP A 560 69.26 42.33 33.83
C ASP A 560 68.53 41.90 32.53
N GLU A 561 69.21 41.02 31.80
CA GLU A 561 68.87 40.56 30.45
C GLU A 561 68.19 39.18 30.47
N GLU A 562 67.26 38.92 29.54
CA GLU A 562 67.30 37.67 28.77
C GLU A 562 66.57 37.80 27.43
N HIS A 563 67.24 37.45 26.33
CA HIS A 563 66.79 37.68 24.95
C HIS A 563 66.24 36.39 24.30
N LEU A 564 64.94 36.32 24.01
CA LEU A 564 64.36 35.21 23.23
C LEU A 564 63.37 35.68 22.13
N LYS A 565 63.90 35.83 20.91
CA LYS A 565 63.21 35.83 19.60
C LYS A 565 64.24 35.51 18.50
N PRO A 566 63.85 35.06 17.29
CA PRO A 566 62.68 34.26 16.91
C PRO A 566 63.10 32.95 16.20
N CYS A 567 62.15 32.13 15.75
CA CYS A 567 62.44 31.00 14.86
C CYS A 567 61.65 31.08 13.55
N GLU A 568 62.35 31.28 12.43
CA GLU A 568 61.89 30.89 11.10
C GLU A 568 62.99 30.13 10.34
N ILE A 569 62.62 28.91 9.91
CA ILE A 569 62.92 28.25 8.62
C ILE A 569 64.25 28.58 7.89
N ILE A 570 65.07 27.57 7.53
CA ILE A 570 65.45 27.21 6.12
C ILE A 570 66.56 26.12 5.99
N LYS A 571 66.14 24.94 5.49
CA LYS A 571 66.77 24.00 4.52
C LYS A 571 68.11 23.28 4.78
N ASN A 572 68.25 22.20 3.99
CA ASN A 572 69.44 21.43 3.56
C ASN A 572 69.86 20.25 4.48
N GLY A 573 70.22 19.07 3.93
CA GLY A 573 70.30 18.72 2.51
C GLY A 573 70.38 17.21 2.19
N ILE A 574 70.36 16.91 0.88
CA ILE A 574 70.20 15.58 0.29
C ILE A 574 71.53 14.79 0.25
N LYS A 575 71.49 13.48 0.49
CA LYS A 575 72.29 12.48 -0.26
C LYS A 575 71.70 11.07 -0.19
N ASN A 576 71.96 10.29 -1.24
CA ASN A 576 71.30 9.00 -1.52
C ASN A 576 72.12 7.80 -1.04
N LEU A 577 71.43 6.69 -0.74
CA LEU A 577 71.92 5.33 -1.00
C LEU A 577 70.72 4.39 -1.30
N ARG A 578 70.98 3.17 -1.79
CA ARG A 578 70.14 2.55 -2.83
C ARG A 578 69.95 1.03 -2.64
N MET A 579 68.80 0.54 -3.11
CA MET A 579 68.44 -0.87 -3.44
C MET A 579 68.07 -1.85 -2.31
N SER A 580 67.15 -2.75 -2.68
CA SER A 580 66.86 -4.09 -2.10
C SER A 580 66.26 -4.16 -0.67
N GLY A 581 65.08 -4.75 -0.43
CA GLY A 581 64.04 -5.21 -1.35
C GLY A 581 63.31 -6.48 -0.91
N LYS A 582 61.97 -6.41 -0.88
CA LYS A 582 61.01 -7.53 -1.09
C LYS A 582 59.60 -6.93 -1.24
N ARG A 583 58.71 -7.61 -1.96
CA ARG A 583 57.27 -7.33 -2.00
C ARG A 583 56.58 -8.57 -1.45
N ASP A 584 55.68 -8.39 -0.50
CA ASP A 584 54.59 -9.34 -0.29
C ASP A 584 53.30 -8.73 -0.84
N ARG A 585 52.50 -9.54 -1.51
CA ARG A 585 51.15 -9.20 -1.98
C ARG A 585 50.14 -9.85 -1.05
N SER A 586 49.21 -9.06 -0.55
CA SER A 586 47.86 -9.51 -0.16
C SER A 586 46.87 -8.80 -1.09
N GLU A 587 45.88 -9.52 -1.60
CA GLU A 587 45.15 -9.12 -2.82
C GLU A 587 43.80 -8.45 -2.53
N ASP A 588 43.41 -7.50 -3.39
CA ASP A 588 42.17 -6.72 -3.28
C ASP A 588 40.91 -7.56 -3.57
N ASN A 589 40.16 -7.91 -2.52
CA ASN A 589 38.90 -8.67 -2.65
C ASN A 589 37.68 -7.80 -3.07
N SER A 590 37.92 -6.61 -3.64
CA SER A 590 36.89 -5.63 -4.02
C SER A 590 36.31 -5.86 -5.43
N THR A 591 36.98 -6.65 -6.26
CA THR A 591 36.62 -6.87 -7.68
C THR A 591 35.52 -7.92 -7.86
N TYR A 592 35.43 -8.91 -6.99
CA TYR A 592 34.50 -10.05 -7.11
C TYR A 592 33.02 -9.61 -7.05
N TYR A 593 32.64 -8.85 -6.03
CA TYR A 593 31.26 -8.35 -5.87
C TYR A 593 30.83 -7.40 -6.99
N ASN A 594 31.74 -6.57 -7.50
CA ASN A 594 31.44 -5.57 -8.54
C ASN A 594 31.24 -6.16 -9.94
N GLN A 595 31.69 -7.40 -10.19
CA GLN A 595 31.41 -8.09 -11.46
C GLN A 595 30.03 -8.74 -11.48
N ILE A 596 29.56 -9.30 -10.36
CA ILE A 596 28.23 -9.94 -10.26
C ILE A 596 27.11 -8.93 -10.53
N ILE A 597 27.15 -7.77 -9.87
CA ILE A 597 26.11 -6.74 -9.99
C ILE A 597 25.98 -6.22 -11.43
N ARG A 598 27.09 -6.05 -12.15
CA ARG A 598 27.11 -5.63 -13.57
C ARG A 598 26.65 -6.71 -14.56
N SER A 599 26.57 -7.97 -14.14
CA SER A 599 25.89 -9.01 -14.94
C SER A 599 24.38 -9.05 -14.67
N ASP A 600 23.93 -8.81 -13.43
CA ASP A 600 22.50 -8.84 -13.08
C ASP A 600 21.70 -7.68 -13.71
N GLU A 601 22.23 -6.45 -13.72
CA GLU A 601 21.56 -5.30 -14.40
C GLU A 601 21.33 -5.55 -15.90
N LYS A 602 22.13 -6.42 -16.52
CA LYS A 602 21.99 -6.82 -17.93
C LYS A 602 21.06 -8.02 -18.14
N TYR A 603 20.68 -8.71 -17.06
CA TYR A 603 19.76 -9.85 -17.08
C TYR A 603 18.30 -9.42 -17.07
N THR A 604 17.93 -8.45 -16.23
CA THR A 604 16.55 -7.91 -16.18
C THR A 604 16.09 -7.38 -17.53
N ASP A 605 16.96 -6.62 -18.20
CA ASP A 605 16.70 -5.99 -19.50
C ASP A 605 16.53 -6.99 -20.66
N GLU A 606 17.04 -8.21 -20.51
CA GLU A 606 16.88 -9.31 -21.48
C GLU A 606 15.73 -10.26 -21.10
N TYR A 607 15.33 -10.30 -19.82
CA TYR A 607 14.23 -11.13 -19.33
C TYR A 607 12.87 -10.61 -19.81
N GLU A 608 12.60 -9.30 -19.66
CA GLU A 608 11.39 -8.66 -20.17
C GLU A 608 11.23 -8.85 -21.69
N LYS A 609 12.33 -8.73 -22.43
CA LYS A 609 12.36 -8.90 -23.89
C LYS A 609 12.18 -10.36 -24.35
N LYS A 610 12.28 -11.35 -23.46
CA LYS A 610 12.13 -12.78 -23.79
C LYS A 610 10.71 -13.32 -23.57
N LEU A 611 9.87 -12.67 -22.76
CA LEU A 611 8.47 -13.11 -22.55
C LEU A 611 7.57 -12.96 -23.80
N HIS A 612 7.97 -12.17 -24.80
CA HIS A 612 7.08 -11.73 -25.89
C HIS A 612 7.42 -12.30 -27.29
N ARG A 613 8.13 -13.45 -27.38
CA ARG A 613 8.61 -13.97 -28.67
C ARG A 613 7.93 -15.26 -29.14
N VAL A 614 6.73 -15.12 -29.69
CA VAL A 614 6.01 -16.21 -30.39
C VAL A 614 6.73 -16.58 -31.69
N THR A 615 7.35 -17.76 -31.75
CA THR A 615 7.97 -18.30 -32.96
C THR A 615 7.04 -19.27 -33.69
N LYS A 616 6.53 -18.85 -34.86
CA LYS A 616 5.65 -19.65 -35.71
C LYS A 616 6.43 -20.70 -36.49
N GLN A 617 6.13 -21.99 -36.28
CA GLN A 617 6.63 -23.09 -37.11
C GLN A 617 5.46 -24.02 -37.45
N ASN A 618 5.33 -24.40 -38.72
CA ASN A 618 4.31 -25.32 -39.26
C ASN A 618 2.83 -25.01 -38.91
N GLY A 619 2.50 -23.76 -38.58
CA GLY A 619 1.11 -23.28 -38.52
C GLY A 619 0.36 -23.49 -37.20
N VAL A 620 0.98 -24.13 -36.20
CA VAL A 620 0.38 -24.37 -34.88
C VAL A 620 1.10 -23.51 -33.82
N TYR A 621 0.36 -22.96 -32.86
CA TYR A 621 0.92 -22.32 -31.67
C TYR A 621 1.12 -23.37 -30.58
N ILE A 622 2.36 -23.55 -30.11
CA ILE A 622 2.69 -24.43 -28.99
C ILE A 622 3.42 -23.59 -27.95
N ASN A 623 2.86 -23.48 -26.75
CA ASN A 623 3.51 -22.82 -25.61
C ASN A 623 4.27 -23.89 -24.81
N SER A 624 5.58 -23.72 -24.63
CA SER A 624 6.46 -24.76 -24.06
C SER A 624 6.43 -24.82 -22.53
N PHE A 625 5.23 -24.84 -21.96
CA PHE A 625 4.95 -25.14 -20.55
C PHE A 625 3.73 -26.06 -20.49
N ASN A 626 3.89 -27.28 -20.98
CA ASN A 626 2.89 -28.32 -20.79
C ASN A 626 3.56 -29.69 -20.73
N ASN A 627 3.62 -30.30 -19.54
CA ASN A 627 3.96 -31.71 -19.38
C ASN A 627 3.42 -32.28 -18.05
N ASN A 628 2.10 -32.24 -17.87
CA ASN A 628 1.37 -33.16 -16.99
C ASN A 628 0.38 -33.94 -17.86
N ASN A 629 0.88 -34.93 -18.59
CA ASN A 629 0.05 -35.79 -19.43
C ASN A 629 -0.61 -36.87 -18.56
N CYS A 630 -1.77 -36.56 -17.99
CA CYS A 630 -2.67 -37.55 -17.42
C CYS A 630 -3.68 -37.97 -18.49
N ASP A 631 -3.36 -39.01 -19.26
CA ASP A 631 -4.22 -39.53 -20.33
C ASP A 631 -5.60 -39.97 -19.81
N TYR A 632 -6.64 -39.19 -20.13
CA TYR A 632 -8.03 -39.65 -20.11
C TYR A 632 -8.52 -39.81 -21.55
N HIS A 633 -8.61 -41.07 -22.00
CA HIS A 633 -9.00 -41.41 -23.37
C HIS A 633 -10.52 -41.20 -23.57
N PRO A 634 -10.96 -40.30 -24.48
CA PRO A 634 -12.39 -39.98 -24.63
C PRO A 634 -13.13 -41.02 -25.48
N LYS A 635 -13.93 -41.88 -24.84
CA LYS A 635 -15.09 -42.58 -25.44
C LYS A 635 -16.20 -42.70 -24.39
N VAL A 636 -17.46 -42.73 -24.87
CA VAL A 636 -18.70 -42.59 -24.07
C VAL A 636 -18.93 -41.17 -23.55
N ILE A 637 -19.39 -40.29 -24.45
CA ILE A 637 -20.80 -39.86 -24.54
C ILE A 637 -21.00 -39.27 -25.94
N ASP A 638 -21.66 -40.04 -26.81
CA ASP A 638 -22.54 -39.48 -27.84
C ASP A 638 -23.94 -39.36 -27.22
N ASN A 639 -24.80 -38.50 -27.79
CA ASN A 639 -26.12 -38.12 -27.27
C ASN A 639 -26.08 -37.27 -25.98
N PHE A 640 -25.95 -35.94 -26.11
CA PHE A 640 -27.02 -35.01 -25.70
C PHE A 640 -26.76 -33.58 -26.24
N GLU A 641 -26.77 -33.42 -27.57
CA GLU A 641 -26.76 -32.10 -28.21
C GLU A 641 -27.94 -31.99 -29.18
N SER A 642 -29.11 -31.65 -28.65
CA SER A 642 -30.32 -31.32 -29.40
C SER A 642 -31.19 -30.38 -28.57
N LYS A 643 -31.79 -29.37 -29.22
CA LYS A 643 -32.36 -28.16 -28.61
C LYS A 643 -31.35 -27.27 -27.87
N TYR A 644 -30.67 -26.39 -28.62
CA TYR A 644 -30.73 -24.93 -28.40
C TYR A 644 -30.02 -24.21 -29.57
N SER A 645 -30.64 -24.29 -30.76
CA SER A 645 -30.20 -23.59 -31.96
C SER A 645 -31.42 -23.13 -32.77
N ASP A 646 -32.05 -22.04 -32.31
CA ASP A 646 -32.94 -21.26 -33.17
C ASP A 646 -32.88 -19.76 -32.78
N TYR A 647 -33.44 -18.89 -33.63
CA TYR A 647 -33.48 -17.43 -33.47
C TYR A 647 -32.14 -16.67 -33.55
N ARG A 648 -31.34 -16.92 -34.60
CA ARG A 648 -30.50 -15.85 -35.17
C ARG A 648 -30.22 -15.99 -36.68
N HIS A 649 -31.17 -15.60 -37.54
CA HIS A 649 -30.92 -14.69 -38.69
C HIS A 649 -32.15 -14.49 -39.61
N LYS A 650 -32.58 -13.23 -39.74
CA LYS A 650 -33.23 -12.56 -40.90
C LYS A 650 -33.31 -11.06 -40.51
N VAL A 651 -33.08 -10.07 -41.36
CA VAL A 651 -32.86 -10.04 -42.82
C VAL A 651 -31.53 -9.33 -43.13
N SER A 652 -30.89 -9.67 -44.26
CA SER A 652 -29.73 -8.95 -44.81
C SER A 652 -30.10 -8.30 -46.15
N ASN A 653 -29.37 -7.23 -46.49
CA ASN A 653 -29.36 -6.51 -47.77
C ASN A 653 -30.63 -5.70 -48.11
N ASP A 654 -30.44 -4.39 -48.31
CA ASP A 654 -30.31 -3.90 -49.69
C ASP A 654 -29.24 -2.79 -49.76
N SER A 655 -28.92 -2.27 -50.94
CA SER A 655 -27.66 -1.59 -51.23
C SER A 655 -27.77 -0.24 -51.93
N PHE A 656 -26.85 0.66 -51.55
CA PHE A 656 -26.24 1.73 -52.35
C PHE A 656 -27.13 2.72 -53.14
N VAL A 657 -27.08 4.00 -52.75
CA VAL A 657 -26.87 5.13 -53.68
C VAL A 657 -26.42 6.39 -52.92
N ARG A 658 -25.60 7.24 -53.56
CA ARG A 658 -25.25 8.59 -53.08
C ARG A 658 -26.08 9.65 -53.82
N SER A 659 -26.50 10.70 -53.11
CA SER A 659 -26.69 12.02 -53.72
C SER A 659 -26.44 13.14 -52.70
N ASN A 660 -25.92 14.27 -53.17
CA ASN A 660 -25.74 15.49 -52.38
C ASN A 660 -26.95 16.41 -52.59
N THR A 661 -27.20 17.30 -51.63
CA THR A 661 -27.67 18.67 -51.93
C THR A 661 -27.30 19.59 -50.76
N GLU A 662 -27.08 20.88 -51.04
CA GLU A 662 -26.51 21.84 -50.10
C GLU A 662 -27.44 23.06 -49.85
N ASN A 663 -27.03 23.87 -48.86
CA ASN A 663 -27.25 25.31 -48.71
C ASN A 663 -28.60 25.82 -48.16
N GLY A 664 -28.49 26.77 -47.22
CA GLY A 664 -29.60 27.39 -46.50
C GLY A 664 -29.15 28.25 -45.30
N PHE A 665 -28.33 29.28 -45.54
CA PHE A 665 -27.88 30.21 -44.49
C PHE A 665 -28.97 31.25 -44.14
N ASN A 666 -29.21 31.54 -42.84
CA ASN A 666 -28.92 32.89 -42.31
C ASN A 666 -29.09 33.09 -40.79
N LYS A 667 -28.06 33.75 -40.27
CA LYS A 667 -27.79 34.37 -38.95
C LYS A 667 -28.70 35.57 -38.64
N LEU A 668 -29.10 35.80 -37.38
CA LEU A 668 -28.74 36.99 -36.55
C LEU A 668 -29.44 37.04 -35.16
N ASP A 669 -28.73 37.66 -34.21
CA ASP A 669 -29.18 38.48 -33.06
C ASP A 669 -29.80 37.96 -31.74
N ARG A 670 -29.65 38.88 -30.76
CA ARG A 670 -29.80 38.84 -29.29
C ARG A 670 -30.87 39.89 -28.92
N PRO A 671 -31.50 39.87 -27.73
CA PRO A 671 -31.08 40.88 -26.74
C PRO A 671 -31.23 40.47 -25.26
N GLU A 672 -30.75 41.35 -24.36
CA GLU A 672 -30.92 41.33 -22.90
C GLU A 672 -31.93 42.42 -22.48
N VAL A 673 -32.80 42.19 -21.47
CA VAL A 673 -33.52 43.28 -20.76
C VAL A 673 -33.72 42.96 -19.26
N TYR A 674 -33.67 44.00 -18.43
CA TYR A 674 -33.92 44.06 -16.98
C TYR A 674 -35.40 43.88 -16.57
N CYS A 675 -35.66 43.68 -15.25
CA CYS A 675 -36.43 44.66 -14.43
C CYS A 675 -36.44 44.38 -12.92
N ASN A 676 -36.98 45.32 -12.13
CA ASN A 676 -36.74 45.49 -10.68
C ASN A 676 -38.01 45.59 -9.81
N GLY A 677 -37.87 45.25 -8.52
CA GLY A 677 -38.55 45.96 -7.40
C GLY A 677 -39.86 45.37 -6.83
N HIS A 678 -40.40 45.84 -5.70
CA HIS A 678 -39.84 46.72 -4.63
C HIS A 678 -40.75 46.71 -3.36
N LEU A 679 -40.50 47.60 -2.37
CA LEU A 679 -41.23 47.85 -1.09
C LEU A 679 -40.89 46.93 0.12
N LYS A 680 -40.98 47.34 1.41
CA LYS A 680 -40.91 48.64 2.21
C LYS A 680 -41.10 48.27 3.72
N GLU A 681 -40.85 49.06 4.79
CA GLU A 681 -40.13 50.31 5.13
C GLU A 681 -40.02 50.39 6.69
N ARG A 682 -39.19 51.29 7.28
CA ARG A 682 -39.20 51.77 8.70
C ARG A 682 -38.70 50.78 9.79
N ASN A 683 -38.01 51.17 10.88
CA ASN A 683 -37.46 52.45 11.41
C ASN A 683 -36.41 52.12 12.53
N ALA A 684 -35.53 53.00 13.05
CA ALA A 684 -34.89 54.22 12.53
C ALA A 684 -33.83 54.80 13.52
N ARG A 685 -32.82 55.52 12.99
CA ARG A 685 -31.91 56.53 13.63
C ARG A 685 -30.82 56.07 14.64
N GLY A 686 -29.58 56.47 14.33
CA GLY A 686 -28.41 56.48 15.22
C GLY A 686 -27.11 56.77 14.44
N ASP A 687 -26.72 58.05 14.29
CA ASP A 687 -25.58 58.47 13.45
C ASP A 687 -24.28 58.69 14.24
N ARG A 688 -23.17 58.08 13.78
CA ARG A 688 -21.89 58.78 13.46
C ARG A 688 -20.78 57.87 12.91
N ARG A 689 -20.46 58.10 11.62
CA ARG A 689 -19.11 58.19 11.00
C ARG A 689 -17.97 57.26 11.49
N GLY A 690 -17.39 56.46 10.59
CA GLY A 690 -15.99 55.99 10.72
C GLY A 690 -15.67 54.63 10.09
N ALA A 691 -15.55 54.55 8.76
CA ALA A 691 -15.22 53.29 8.08
C ALA A 691 -13.73 52.91 8.20
N LYS A 692 -13.46 51.61 8.39
CA LYS A 692 -12.20 50.94 8.03
C LYS A 692 -12.52 49.56 7.43
N ASN A 693 -12.02 49.31 6.22
CA ASN A 693 -12.10 48.00 5.57
C ASN A 693 -11.07 47.02 6.14
N ASP A 694 -11.37 45.72 6.01
CA ASP A 694 -10.39 44.65 6.17
C ASP A 694 -9.21 44.79 5.21
N GLN A 695 -8.00 44.58 5.73
CA GLN A 695 -6.86 44.12 4.94
C GLN A 695 -5.83 43.41 5.83
N ILE A 696 -5.97 42.09 5.99
CA ILE A 696 -5.00 41.26 6.71
C ILE A 696 -3.75 41.08 5.83
N ARG A 697 -2.87 42.08 5.83
CA ARG A 697 -1.47 41.90 5.40
C ARG A 697 -0.71 41.15 6.48
N ARG A 698 -0.07 40.03 6.12
CA ARG A 698 0.94 39.41 6.98
C ARG A 698 2.15 40.34 7.03
N VAL A 699 2.49 40.81 8.22
CA VAL A 699 3.72 41.59 8.44
C VAL A 699 4.88 40.61 8.59
N ALA A 700 5.84 40.64 7.68
CA ALA A 700 7.17 40.14 7.98
C ALA A 700 7.81 41.13 8.97
N SER A 701 8.27 40.64 10.12
CA SER A 701 8.95 41.45 11.11
C SER A 701 10.45 41.38 10.87
N ASP A 702 10.93 42.27 10.00
CA ASP A 702 12.37 42.44 9.75
C ASP A 702 13.00 43.12 10.98
N TYR A 703 13.29 42.33 12.02
CA TYR A 703 14.00 42.79 13.21
C TYR A 703 15.47 43.04 12.88
N ASN A 704 15.74 44.28 12.46
CA ASN A 704 17.10 44.76 12.26
C ASN A 704 17.83 44.82 13.62
N VAL A 705 18.96 44.12 13.76
CA VAL A 705 19.67 43.89 15.04
C VAL A 705 20.52 45.11 15.46
N SER A 706 20.08 46.31 15.07
CA SER A 706 20.86 47.55 15.05
C SER A 706 20.10 48.78 15.61
N ASN A 707 18.99 48.59 16.32
CA ASN A 707 18.22 49.70 16.93
C ASN A 707 17.75 49.43 18.37
N VAL A 708 18.63 49.70 19.33
CA VAL A 708 18.28 50.37 20.60
C VAL A 708 19.08 51.68 20.63
N GLN A 709 18.59 52.73 21.31
CA GLN A 709 19.10 54.09 21.09
C GLN A 709 20.61 54.27 21.38
N LYS A 710 21.32 54.80 20.38
CA LYS A 710 22.59 55.57 20.45
C LYS A 710 23.40 55.40 21.75
N ASN A 711 24.39 54.51 21.73
CA ASN A 711 25.81 54.83 21.99
C ASN A 711 26.72 53.61 21.76
N GLU A 712 27.81 53.82 21.02
CA GLU A 712 29.08 53.04 21.03
C GLU A 712 29.07 51.49 20.99
N ASP A 713 28.04 50.85 20.44
CA ASP A 713 28.05 49.40 20.18
C ASP A 713 27.78 49.09 18.70
N GLU A 714 28.84 48.77 17.95
CA GLU A 714 28.71 48.24 16.60
C GLU A 714 28.19 46.79 16.67
N GLY A 715 27.07 46.53 16.00
CA GLY A 715 26.55 45.18 15.86
C GLY A 715 27.45 44.30 14.99
N PHE A 716 27.23 42.99 15.00
CA PHE A 716 28.00 42.05 14.18
C PHE A 716 27.82 42.23 12.65
N GLY A 717 26.87 43.08 12.22
CA GLY A 717 26.64 43.45 10.82
C GLY A 717 25.91 42.40 9.99
N PHE A 718 24.94 41.72 10.59
CA PHE A 718 24.01 40.84 9.89
C PHE A 718 22.60 40.94 10.47
N SER A 719 21.60 40.58 9.67
CA SER A 719 20.21 40.43 10.11
C SER A 719 19.72 39.00 9.91
N VAL A 720 18.61 38.63 10.57
CA VAL A 720 18.05 37.27 10.56
C VAL A 720 16.57 37.26 10.23
N ARG A 721 16.09 36.20 9.57
CA ARG A 721 14.69 35.99 9.19
C ARG A 721 14.30 34.51 9.22
N GLY A 722 13.01 34.24 9.08
CA GLY A 722 12.50 32.86 9.15
C GLY A 722 12.44 32.32 10.58
N ASP A 723 11.95 31.10 10.71
CA ASP A 723 11.58 30.45 11.97
C ASP A 723 11.76 28.93 11.81
N SER A 724 12.58 28.30 12.67
CA SER A 724 12.86 26.85 12.69
C SER A 724 13.13 26.18 11.31
N PRO A 725 14.34 26.32 10.73
CA PRO A 725 15.51 27.05 11.21
C PRO A 725 15.49 28.54 10.81
N VAL A 726 16.33 29.33 11.48
CA VAL A 726 16.52 30.76 11.19
C VAL A 726 17.59 30.94 10.09
N ILE A 727 17.43 31.97 9.27
CA ILE A 727 18.22 32.26 8.06
C ILE A 727 18.92 33.61 8.22
N ILE A 728 20.16 33.74 7.76
CA ILE A 728 20.83 35.03 7.56
C ILE A 728 20.08 35.81 6.46
N ALA A 729 19.47 36.92 6.83
CA ALA A 729 18.59 37.73 5.98
C ALA A 729 19.35 38.78 5.15
N SER A 730 20.40 39.35 5.71
CA SER A 730 21.37 40.21 5.04
C SER A 730 22.70 40.17 5.80
N VAL A 731 23.78 40.55 5.11
CA VAL A 731 25.11 40.78 5.69
C VAL A 731 25.57 42.16 5.22
N GLU A 732 26.11 42.98 6.12
CA GLU A 732 26.54 44.34 5.83
C GLU A 732 27.97 44.35 5.24
N PRO A 733 28.26 45.10 4.17
CA PRO A 733 29.60 45.12 3.56
C PRO A 733 30.69 45.64 4.50
N ASN A 734 31.82 44.94 4.54
CA ASN A 734 32.97 45.16 5.45
C ASN A 734 32.67 44.92 6.94
N SER A 735 31.56 44.25 7.27
CA SER A 735 31.22 43.90 8.65
C SER A 735 32.04 42.73 9.20
N LEU A 736 32.00 42.55 10.54
CA LEU A 736 32.50 41.34 11.19
C LEU A 736 31.87 40.07 10.59
N ALA A 737 30.57 40.07 10.28
CA ALA A 737 29.89 38.92 9.69
C ALA A 737 30.36 38.59 8.26
N GLU A 738 30.60 39.58 7.39
CA GLU A 738 31.15 39.34 6.06
C GLU A 738 32.60 38.81 6.15
N ILE A 739 33.43 39.44 6.98
CA ILE A 739 34.83 39.02 7.22
C ILE A 739 34.89 37.61 7.83
N GLY A 740 33.93 37.27 8.69
CA GLY A 740 33.74 35.92 9.25
C GLY A 740 33.17 34.89 8.27
N GLY A 741 32.80 35.28 7.04
CA GLY A 741 32.31 34.37 6.01
C GLY A 741 30.84 33.94 6.14
N MET A 742 30.01 34.73 6.83
CA MET A 742 28.55 34.62 6.77
C MET A 742 28.03 35.07 5.40
N ARG A 743 26.93 34.48 4.94
CA ARG A 743 26.30 34.81 3.64
C ARG A 743 24.79 34.91 3.77
N GLU A 744 24.18 35.80 2.99
CA GLU A 744 22.73 35.81 2.80
C GLU A 744 22.23 34.42 2.36
N GLY A 745 21.20 33.90 3.03
CA GLY A 745 20.65 32.57 2.77
C GLY A 745 21.35 31.41 3.49
N ASP A 746 22.39 31.66 4.30
CA ASP A 746 22.91 30.65 5.23
C ASP A 746 21.85 30.30 6.29
N PHE A 747 21.66 29.02 6.58
CA PHE A 747 20.87 28.54 7.71
C PHE A 747 21.71 28.47 8.97
N ILE A 748 21.18 28.98 10.08
CA ILE A 748 21.77 28.87 11.42
C ILE A 748 21.40 27.49 11.99
N VAL A 749 22.41 26.66 12.30
CA VAL A 749 22.19 25.32 12.88
C VAL A 749 22.62 25.20 14.34
N ALA A 750 23.61 25.98 14.80
CA ALA A 750 23.94 26.08 16.23
C ALA A 750 24.47 27.48 16.61
N ILE A 751 24.27 27.87 17.87
CA ILE A 751 24.90 29.04 18.50
C ILE A 751 25.65 28.56 19.74
N GLY A 752 26.95 28.84 19.81
CA GLY A 752 27.86 28.20 20.76
C GLY A 752 27.79 26.67 20.63
N SER A 753 27.43 26.00 21.72
CA SER A 753 27.19 24.54 21.77
C SER A 753 25.72 24.13 21.62
N ARG A 754 24.77 25.08 21.53
CA ARG A 754 23.33 24.78 21.44
C ARG A 754 22.89 24.66 19.99
N ASP A 755 22.33 23.51 19.61
CA ASP A 755 21.59 23.34 18.35
C ASP A 755 20.35 24.24 18.35
N VAL A 756 20.08 24.88 17.21
CA VAL A 756 18.95 25.80 17.02
C VAL A 756 18.13 25.48 15.77
N LYS A 757 18.29 24.30 15.15
CA LYS A 757 17.56 23.90 13.92
C LYS A 757 16.03 23.92 14.11
N TRP A 758 15.57 23.75 15.35
CA TRP A 758 14.16 23.78 15.78
C TRP A 758 13.83 24.92 16.75
N SER A 759 14.75 25.86 16.99
CA SER A 759 14.47 27.03 17.83
C SER A 759 13.66 28.07 17.06
N SER A 760 12.88 28.86 17.78
CA SER A 760 12.14 29.97 17.20
C SER A 760 13.07 31.14 16.82
N HIS A 761 12.58 32.03 15.97
CA HIS A 761 13.23 33.31 15.68
C HIS A 761 13.63 34.07 16.96
N GLU A 762 12.71 34.15 17.94
CA GLU A 762 12.91 34.85 19.21
C GLU A 762 13.98 34.17 20.08
N GLU A 763 14.00 32.83 20.16
CA GLU A 763 15.05 32.09 20.88
C GLU A 763 16.42 32.32 20.25
N VAL A 764 16.52 32.30 18.92
CA VAL A 764 17.78 32.52 18.19
C VAL A 764 18.29 33.94 18.39
N VAL A 765 17.43 34.95 18.29
CA VAL A 765 17.79 36.35 18.57
C VAL A 765 18.22 36.53 20.04
N SER A 766 17.51 35.90 20.99
CA SER A 766 17.90 35.91 22.41
C SER A 766 19.27 35.27 22.65
N LEU A 767 19.59 34.15 21.98
CA LEU A 767 20.90 33.50 22.07
C LEU A 767 22.01 34.36 21.46
N ILE A 768 21.76 35.05 20.34
CA ILE A 768 22.71 36.00 19.73
C ILE A 768 22.98 37.17 20.68
N GLN A 769 21.93 37.80 21.23
CA GLN A 769 22.06 38.92 22.17
C GLN A 769 22.80 38.52 23.45
N ARG A 770 22.54 37.31 23.96
CA ARG A 770 23.19 36.76 25.17
C ARG A 770 24.66 36.36 24.97
N ALA A 771 25.16 36.31 23.73
CA ALA A 771 26.57 36.08 23.45
C ALA A 771 27.44 37.34 23.70
N GLY A 772 26.82 38.53 23.78
CA GLY A 772 27.52 39.79 24.00
C GLY A 772 28.54 40.09 22.91
N ASP A 773 29.82 40.20 23.29
CA ASP A 773 30.90 40.61 22.40
C ASP A 773 31.58 39.44 21.66
N SER A 774 31.24 38.18 21.97
CA SER A 774 31.85 36.99 21.36
C SER A 774 30.79 35.98 20.92
N LEU A 775 30.46 36.00 19.63
CA LEU A 775 29.43 35.15 19.04
C LEU A 775 30.07 34.02 18.22
N THR A 776 29.80 32.77 18.60
CA THR A 776 30.14 31.57 17.81
C THR A 776 28.88 31.00 17.18
N VAL A 777 28.88 30.79 15.86
CA VAL A 777 27.72 30.29 15.08
C VAL A 777 28.16 29.17 14.15
N LYS A 778 27.36 28.10 14.04
CA LYS A 778 27.50 27.05 13.02
C LYS A 778 26.46 27.29 11.92
N LEU A 779 26.91 27.42 10.67
CA LEU A 779 26.11 27.78 9.49
C LEU A 779 26.19 26.71 8.39
N VAL A 780 25.12 26.55 7.60
CA VAL A 780 25.13 25.77 6.34
C VAL A 780 24.51 26.55 5.19
N THR A 781 25.14 26.56 4.01
CA THR A 781 24.59 27.19 2.79
C THR A 781 23.85 26.15 1.96
N PRO A 782 22.60 26.39 1.52
CA PRO A 782 21.93 25.54 0.53
C PRO A 782 22.66 25.56 -0.82
N MET A 783 22.92 24.39 -1.40
CA MET A 783 23.50 24.25 -2.73
C MET A 783 22.43 24.25 -3.84
N ASP A 784 21.17 23.97 -3.49
CA ASP A 784 20.04 23.96 -4.43
C ASP A 784 19.67 25.38 -4.89
N HIS A 785 20.18 25.81 -6.06
CA HIS A 785 19.91 27.14 -6.67
C HIS A 785 18.44 27.57 -6.70
N ALA A 786 17.50 26.62 -6.72
CA ALA A 786 16.06 26.86 -6.76
C ALA A 786 15.50 27.61 -5.52
N LEU A 787 16.16 27.52 -4.37
CA LEU A 787 15.72 28.25 -3.16
C LEU A 787 16.05 29.75 -3.26
N VAL A 788 17.29 30.08 -3.61
CA VAL A 788 17.79 31.46 -3.72
C VAL A 788 17.06 32.26 -4.80
N ALA A 789 16.59 31.60 -5.86
CA ALA A 789 15.89 32.24 -6.97
C ALA A 789 14.46 32.70 -6.63
N ASN A 790 13.78 32.08 -5.65
CA ASN A 790 12.35 32.30 -5.41
C ASN A 790 12.06 33.51 -4.51
N ASP A 791 12.93 33.82 -3.54
CA ASP A 791 12.79 35.00 -2.68
C ASP A 791 13.07 36.32 -3.43
N ARG A 792 13.95 36.30 -4.46
CA ARG A 792 14.37 37.50 -5.22
C ARG A 792 13.25 38.22 -6.00
N ARG A 793 12.00 37.79 -5.89
CA ARG A 793 10.81 38.44 -6.49
C ARG A 793 10.02 39.31 -5.51
N SER A 794 10.49 39.53 -4.28
CA SER A 794 9.76 40.28 -3.24
C SER A 794 10.34 41.68 -2.92
N SER A 795 10.79 42.43 -3.93
CA SER A 795 11.07 43.88 -3.81
C SER A 795 10.16 44.71 -4.72
N PRO A 796 9.55 45.83 -4.25
CA PRO A 796 8.63 46.63 -5.04
C PRO A 796 9.33 47.80 -5.75
N GLU A 797 9.56 47.68 -7.06
CA GLU A 797 9.92 48.83 -7.92
C GLU A 797 8.80 49.20 -8.92
N THR A 798 8.85 50.45 -9.37
CA THR A 798 7.67 51.18 -9.88
C THR A 798 7.41 50.92 -11.37
N GLN A 799 6.14 50.72 -11.73
CA GLN A 799 5.72 50.57 -13.13
C GLN A 799 6.07 51.80 -13.98
N ARG A 800 6.70 51.55 -15.13
CA ARG A 800 6.53 52.37 -16.34
C ARG A 800 6.13 51.46 -17.49
N GLN A 801 5.10 51.87 -18.24
CA GLN A 801 4.60 51.15 -19.42
C GLN A 801 5.31 51.61 -20.69
N SER A 802 5.60 50.68 -21.59
CA SER A 802 5.83 50.96 -23.01
C SER A 802 5.52 49.72 -23.84
N ASN A 803 4.52 49.80 -24.72
CA ASN A 803 4.20 48.75 -25.68
C ASN A 803 5.15 48.80 -26.89
N SER A 804 5.59 47.64 -27.38
CA SER A 804 5.95 47.45 -28.79
C SER A 804 5.75 45.99 -29.20
N ASN A 805 5.08 45.77 -30.33
CA ASN A 805 4.88 44.45 -30.93
C ASN A 805 6.09 44.01 -31.77
N GLN A 806 6.00 42.78 -32.30
CA GLN A 806 6.91 42.11 -33.25
C GLN A 806 8.21 41.55 -32.62
N GLY A 807 8.66 40.33 -32.98
CA GLY A 807 7.94 39.32 -33.76
C GLY A 807 8.78 38.10 -34.15
N SER A 808 8.18 36.91 -33.99
CA SER A 808 8.34 35.69 -34.83
C SER A 808 9.70 34.97 -34.98
N VAL A 809 9.58 33.64 -35.12
CA VAL A 809 10.51 32.64 -35.69
C VAL A 809 11.90 32.43 -35.07
N SER A 810 12.55 31.26 -35.24
CA SER A 810 12.12 29.84 -35.16
C SER A 810 13.32 28.94 -35.44
N ALA A 811 13.47 27.83 -34.70
CA ALA A 811 14.39 26.73 -35.01
C ALA A 811 15.89 27.16 -35.08
N ALA A 812 16.87 26.31 -35.42
CA ALA A 812 16.82 24.88 -35.67
C ALA A 812 17.98 24.12 -35.02
N SER A 813 17.66 22.88 -34.64
CA SER A 813 18.58 21.78 -34.37
C SER A 813 19.63 21.54 -35.46
N THR A 814 20.81 21.05 -35.07
CA THR A 814 21.56 20.05 -35.85
C THR A 814 21.83 18.83 -34.98
N ALA A 815 21.27 17.69 -35.38
CA ALA A 815 21.55 16.38 -34.81
C ALA A 815 21.75 15.38 -35.96
N SER A 816 22.77 14.54 -35.85
CA SER A 816 23.10 13.47 -36.79
C SER A 816 24.18 12.57 -36.18
N SER A 817 24.21 11.25 -36.31
CA SER A 817 23.21 10.25 -36.77
C SER A 817 23.62 8.89 -36.16
N GLY A 818 22.78 7.85 -36.04
CA GLY A 818 21.36 7.65 -36.34
C GLY A 818 20.83 6.46 -35.50
N SER A 819 19.52 6.32 -35.23
CA SER A 819 18.48 5.82 -36.16
C SER A 819 18.56 4.28 -36.34
N THR A 820 17.48 3.49 -36.27
CA THR A 820 16.06 3.74 -36.61
C THR A 820 15.04 2.96 -35.76
N THR A 821 13.85 3.56 -35.51
CA THR A 821 12.47 2.95 -35.42
C THR A 821 12.19 1.75 -34.48
N ALA A 822 11.05 1.61 -33.78
CA ALA A 822 9.85 2.43 -33.47
C ALA A 822 9.19 1.78 -32.19
N THR A 823 8.12 2.23 -31.52
CA THR A 823 6.89 2.95 -31.91
C THR A 823 6.20 3.52 -30.62
N ALA A 824 4.95 4.01 -30.75
CA ALA A 824 3.97 4.32 -29.70
C ALA A 824 4.11 5.66 -28.94
N ARG A 825 2.96 6.21 -28.53
CA ARG A 825 2.79 7.49 -27.82
C ARG A 825 2.21 7.21 -26.43
N SER A 826 2.74 7.83 -25.39
CA SER A 826 2.07 7.99 -24.10
C SER A 826 2.26 9.43 -23.58
N SER A 827 1.21 9.99 -22.97
CA SER A 827 1.16 11.39 -22.56
C SER A 827 1.42 11.53 -21.05
N ALA A 828 2.62 11.98 -20.70
CA ALA A 828 3.06 12.09 -19.31
C ALA A 828 2.24 13.14 -18.51
N ARG A 829 1.30 12.67 -17.69
CA ARG A 829 0.68 13.49 -16.63
C ARG A 829 1.63 13.55 -15.43
N ARG A 830 1.85 14.74 -14.87
CA ARG A 830 2.64 14.93 -13.65
C ARG A 830 1.91 14.36 -12.44
N ALA A 831 2.59 13.56 -11.62
CA ALA A 831 2.08 13.12 -10.33
C ALA A 831 2.07 14.29 -9.30
N PRO A 832 1.04 14.41 -8.46
CA PRO A 832 0.96 15.46 -7.44
C PRO A 832 1.78 15.12 -6.18
N SER A 833 2.44 16.12 -5.59
CA SER A 833 3.15 15.97 -4.32
C SER A 833 2.19 16.09 -3.12
N TRP A 834 2.06 15.02 -2.33
CA TRP A 834 1.20 14.99 -1.14
C TRP A 834 1.99 15.26 0.16
N ASN A 835 1.34 15.90 1.13
CA ASN A 835 1.97 16.32 2.39
C ASN A 835 0.91 16.29 3.53
N PRO A 836 0.92 15.29 4.43
CA PRO A 836 -0.24 14.96 5.27
C PRO A 836 -0.45 15.85 6.52
N PHE A 837 0.46 16.79 6.80
CA PHE A 837 0.49 17.52 8.09
C PHE A 837 0.01 18.99 8.01
N ARG A 838 -1.14 19.26 7.37
CA ARG A 838 -1.82 20.56 7.54
C ARG A 838 -2.64 20.56 8.84
N ARG A 839 -2.30 21.46 9.78
CA ARG A 839 -3.20 21.80 10.90
C ARG A 839 -4.44 22.51 10.36
N ASN A 840 -5.60 21.88 10.45
CA ASN A 840 -6.87 22.61 10.53
C ASN A 840 -7.13 22.92 12.01
N THR A 841 -7.21 24.20 12.35
CA THR A 841 -7.65 24.67 13.67
C THR A 841 -9.15 24.91 13.66
N VAL A 842 -9.91 23.99 14.25
CA VAL A 842 -11.32 24.19 14.62
C VAL A 842 -11.36 24.27 16.14
N ARG A 843 -12.18 25.17 16.70
CA ARG A 843 -12.37 25.29 18.16
C ARG A 843 -13.42 24.28 18.63
N ASP A 844 -13.11 23.56 19.71
CA ASP A 844 -14.07 22.67 20.37
C ASP A 844 -15.20 23.42 21.08
N THR A 845 -16.40 22.85 21.05
CA THR A 845 -17.50 23.14 21.99
C THR A 845 -18.16 21.84 22.45
N SER A 846 -17.48 21.17 23.39
CA SER A 846 -18.03 20.27 24.42
C SER A 846 -19.30 19.42 24.14
N SER A 847 -19.15 18.09 24.12
CA SER A 847 -19.82 17.19 25.10
C SER A 847 -19.45 15.70 24.88
N HIS A 848 -19.58 14.87 25.92
CA HIS A 848 -19.44 13.42 25.84
C HIS A 848 -20.74 12.75 25.38
N ARG A 849 -20.68 11.83 24.41
CA ARG A 849 -21.40 10.53 24.37
C ARG A 849 -21.14 9.75 23.08
N GLY A 850 -21.39 8.44 23.14
CA GLY A 850 -21.80 7.64 21.98
C GLY A 850 -20.70 6.81 21.29
N SER A 851 -20.95 5.51 21.18
CA SER A 851 -20.30 4.63 20.20
C SER A 851 -21.31 4.33 19.09
N HIS A 852 -20.91 4.50 17.83
CA HIS A 852 -21.54 3.92 16.63
C HIS A 852 -20.40 3.60 15.65
N THR A 853 -20.25 2.44 14.99
CA THR A 853 -21.16 1.44 14.38
C THR A 853 -21.69 1.80 12.99
N SER A 854 -21.62 0.81 12.09
CA SER A 854 -22.35 0.65 10.81
C SER A 854 -22.30 1.77 9.76
N ASN A 855 -21.51 1.53 8.70
CA ASN A 855 -21.76 2.07 7.35
C ASN A 855 -22.34 0.97 6.45
N VAL A 856 -23.58 0.54 6.75
CA VAL A 856 -24.41 -0.30 5.85
C VAL A 856 -25.71 0.45 5.65
N ILE A 857 -25.95 0.92 4.42
CA ILE A 857 -27.20 1.61 4.06
C ILE A 857 -28.18 0.55 3.60
N PHE A 858 -29.15 0.23 4.46
CA PHE A 858 -30.37 -0.47 4.07
C PHE A 858 -31.27 0.46 3.25
N ARG A 859 -32.09 -0.12 2.37
CA ARG A 859 -33.17 0.56 1.62
C ARG A 859 -34.50 -0.08 1.97
#